data_AF-A0AAW0DXD9-F1
#
_entry.id   AF-A0AAW0DXD9-F1
#
_cell.length_a   1.000
_cell.length_b   1.000
_cell.length_c   1.000
_cell.angle_alpha   90.00
_cell.angle_beta   90.00
_cell.angle_gamma   90.00
#
_symmetry.space_group_name_H-M   'P 1'
#
loop_
_entity.id
_entity.type
_entity.pdbx_description
1 polymer ?
#
loop_
_entity_poly.entity_id
_entity_poly.type
_entity_poly.pdbx_seq_one_letter_code
_entity_poly.pdbx_strand_id
1 'polypeptide(L)'
;MQLQLDGAKSVQDVIDRIKAYILAHPDVHADPSRWIQGMGWDQTKWPGAEFPTAVDLSRDPLLRGRPIVLFRIDVHASWVSERVLELMGPLPGDVEGGSIIRNAGGEPTGILVDNAMNLVPIPPWSSKQYTEYFDIAVAEALKFGLTSVHDAATDPAMVEFYKRQAESGELPIRLYLMATPFFENYTDWEPSRIKRLTNYGTHERLNLRSVKLFTDGALGSWGAALISPYSDKSDTRGIMRSSPETMNKLMRSAWRAKLQVNVHCIGDRANEAVLDIFENILAEEARSGNSDIAAFRPRIEHAQILQQSDLRRIGQLGVYSLRTGMARWIFFWSRGSRFALFASTSDMWYAETRLGPERIKGAYAYRTLLESSPKQILPLGSDFPVEGVNPLLGFYAAVTRLTADGRSPHGDSGWYPSERLTRTQALKGMTLDAAYASFAEHELGSLVAGKRADFVLFDRDIMEASPMDILKTTVIATVIDGCLRLLLYLPSASELRAMSNMKAYLAEKYMSGPKADAILAKVGPKKKKRKAAAAPSGFVVDVDGGWGDEAKEDMEDVEEAVVATDRSFKKRKVAPTEEGSGWATIQPGIKEESPAPDEQPQVVVEETAFVGGLVSAQQLRKALPQTNAEPTATAEEMALAQETVYRDATGRKINTKAARAEAARLKREREEKEAQKMEWGKGLVQRDEAEKRKQELEAQRGKKFARYADDADLNEEMKAKELWNDPAAQFLSKKRAKGPRRPEYTGPPPPPNRFGIKPGYRWDGVDRGNGFEKKWFQSINQRKRTGLESYQWSAEDM
;
A
#
# COMPACT_ATOMS: atom_id res chain seq x y z
N MET A 1 22.16 -20.81 4.60
CA MET A 1 21.45 -20.32 3.40
C MET A 1 20.98 -21.50 2.54
N GLN A 2 19.70 -21.58 2.14
CA GLN A 2 19.22 -22.60 1.19
C GLN A 2 19.54 -22.21 -0.26
N LEU A 3 19.88 -23.20 -1.09
CA LEU A 3 20.21 -23.02 -2.51
C LEU A 3 18.99 -22.61 -3.34
N GLN A 4 19.07 -21.47 -4.03
CA GLN A 4 18.02 -20.93 -4.91
C GLN A 4 18.08 -21.57 -6.31
N LEU A 5 17.03 -22.27 -6.71
CA LEU A 5 16.91 -23.00 -7.99
C LEU A 5 15.97 -22.32 -8.99
N ASP A 6 15.42 -21.17 -8.61
CA ASP A 6 14.39 -20.43 -9.33
C ASP A 6 14.86 -20.04 -10.74
N GLY A 7 14.01 -20.30 -11.74
CA GLY A 7 14.30 -20.03 -13.14
C GLY A 7 15.36 -20.96 -13.77
N ALA A 8 15.74 -22.06 -13.12
CA ALA A 8 16.47 -23.15 -13.79
C ALA A 8 15.60 -23.74 -14.92
N LYS A 9 16.16 -23.88 -16.11
CA LYS A 9 15.44 -24.28 -17.34
C LYS A 9 15.61 -25.77 -17.69
N SER A 10 16.45 -26.48 -16.96
CA SER A 10 16.68 -27.91 -17.15
C SER A 10 17.17 -28.58 -15.85
N VAL A 11 17.20 -29.91 -15.84
CA VAL A 11 17.88 -30.72 -14.82
C VAL A 11 19.36 -30.34 -14.70
N GLN A 12 20.03 -30.06 -15.83
CA GLN A 12 21.44 -29.68 -15.87
C GLN A 12 21.68 -28.30 -15.23
N ASP A 13 20.79 -27.33 -15.47
CA ASP A 13 20.84 -26.00 -14.81
C ASP A 13 20.80 -26.14 -13.27
N VAL A 14 20.00 -27.07 -12.75
CA VAL A 14 19.93 -27.35 -11.31
C VAL A 14 21.23 -27.97 -10.81
N ILE A 15 21.77 -28.97 -11.51
CA ILE A 15 23.06 -29.61 -11.21
C ILE A 15 24.19 -28.57 -11.16
N ASP A 16 24.27 -27.69 -12.15
CA ASP A 16 25.33 -26.68 -12.23
C ASP A 16 25.19 -25.60 -11.15
N ARG A 17 23.97 -25.23 -10.73
CA ARG A 17 23.73 -24.39 -9.55
C ARG A 17 24.17 -25.06 -8.25
N ILE A 18 23.91 -26.36 -8.08
CA ILE A 18 24.39 -27.11 -6.90
C ILE A 18 25.92 -27.13 -6.87
N LYS A 19 26.57 -27.37 -8.00
CA LYS A 19 28.04 -27.37 -8.12
C LYS A 19 28.63 -26.00 -7.80
N ALA A 20 28.06 -24.93 -8.35
CA ALA A 20 28.46 -23.56 -8.05
C ALA A 20 28.29 -23.24 -6.56
N TYR A 21 27.19 -23.68 -5.93
CA TYR A 21 26.96 -23.54 -4.49
C TYR A 21 28.01 -24.27 -3.66
N ILE A 22 28.29 -25.55 -3.96
CA ILE A 22 29.32 -26.32 -3.26
C ILE A 22 30.69 -25.62 -3.37
N LEU A 23 31.10 -25.22 -4.58
CA LEU A 23 32.39 -24.58 -4.83
C LEU A 23 32.52 -23.19 -4.17
N ALA A 24 31.41 -22.46 -4.00
CA ALA A 24 31.38 -21.17 -3.32
C ALA A 24 31.39 -21.26 -1.78
N HIS A 25 31.14 -22.44 -1.20
CA HIS A 25 31.05 -22.66 0.25
C HIS A 25 32.10 -23.69 0.69
N PRO A 26 33.32 -23.27 1.08
CA PRO A 26 34.42 -24.19 1.40
C PRO A 26 34.10 -25.21 2.50
N ASP A 27 33.23 -24.84 3.44
CA ASP A 27 32.75 -25.69 4.52
C ASP A 27 31.75 -26.76 4.05
N VAL A 28 31.00 -26.52 2.95
CA VAL A 28 30.19 -27.52 2.25
C VAL A 28 31.06 -28.37 1.32
N HIS A 29 32.03 -27.77 0.62
CA HIS A 29 32.94 -28.49 -0.26
C HIS A 29 33.78 -29.53 0.51
N ALA A 30 34.40 -29.12 1.62
CA ALA A 30 35.30 -29.95 2.42
C ALA A 30 34.60 -31.08 3.20
N ASP A 31 33.29 -30.99 3.43
CA ASP A 31 32.51 -32.00 4.18
C ASP A 31 31.38 -32.59 3.32
N PRO A 32 31.60 -33.75 2.67
CA PRO A 32 30.58 -34.46 1.90
C PRO A 32 29.39 -34.97 2.71
N SER A 33 29.46 -35.01 4.05
CA SER A 33 28.35 -35.45 4.90
C SER A 33 27.29 -34.36 5.13
N ARG A 34 27.62 -33.10 4.83
CA ARG A 34 26.69 -31.97 4.99
C ARG A 34 25.52 -32.06 4.02
N TRP A 35 24.33 -31.86 4.59
CA TRP A 35 23.09 -31.76 3.84
C TRP A 35 23.07 -30.51 2.96
N ILE A 36 22.85 -30.71 1.67
CA ILE A 36 22.58 -29.64 0.70
C ILE A 36 21.08 -29.53 0.55
N GLN A 37 20.54 -28.38 0.98
CA GLN A 37 19.12 -28.05 0.89
C GLN A 37 18.92 -26.92 -0.12
N GLY A 38 17.97 -27.08 -1.04
CA GLY A 38 17.59 -26.04 -2.00
C GLY A 38 16.10 -26.00 -2.26
N MET A 39 15.63 -24.92 -2.89
CA MET A 39 14.23 -24.71 -3.25
C MET A 39 14.13 -23.97 -4.58
N GLY A 40 13.01 -24.12 -5.32
CA GLY A 40 12.69 -23.29 -6.47
C GLY A 40 12.73 -23.99 -7.83
N TRP A 41 13.01 -25.30 -7.87
CA TRP A 41 12.98 -26.04 -9.14
C TRP A 41 11.55 -26.23 -9.62
N ASP A 42 11.35 -26.18 -10.93
CA ASP A 42 10.04 -26.26 -11.55
C ASP A 42 10.13 -26.94 -12.91
N GLN A 43 9.80 -28.23 -12.95
CA GLN A 43 9.84 -29.03 -14.16
C GLN A 43 8.84 -28.58 -15.22
N THR A 44 7.77 -27.86 -14.88
CA THR A 44 6.80 -27.34 -15.86
C THR A 44 7.41 -26.30 -16.81
N LYS A 45 8.59 -25.77 -16.47
CA LYS A 45 9.39 -24.85 -17.28
C LYS A 45 10.48 -25.57 -18.11
N TRP A 46 10.61 -26.89 -17.98
CA TRP A 46 11.63 -27.69 -18.65
C TRP A 46 11.07 -28.40 -19.89
N PRO A 47 11.89 -28.72 -20.90
CA PRO A 47 11.47 -29.55 -22.04
C PRO A 47 10.87 -30.89 -21.56
N GLY A 48 9.69 -31.25 -22.06
CA GLY A 48 8.96 -32.48 -21.69
C GLY A 48 8.18 -32.42 -20.37
N ALA A 49 8.48 -31.48 -19.48
CA ALA A 49 7.84 -31.32 -18.16
C ALA A 49 7.85 -32.56 -17.24
N GLU A 50 8.79 -33.49 -17.47
CA GLU A 50 8.98 -34.70 -16.67
C GLU A 50 9.67 -34.41 -15.33
N PHE A 51 9.39 -35.21 -14.31
CA PHE A 51 10.07 -35.10 -13.02
C PHE A 51 11.54 -35.60 -13.12
N PRO A 52 12.50 -34.97 -12.42
CA PRO A 52 13.87 -35.45 -12.34
C PRO A 52 13.99 -36.69 -11.44
N THR A 53 15.16 -37.34 -11.43
CA THR A 53 15.45 -38.55 -10.65
C THR A 53 16.70 -38.41 -9.78
N ALA A 54 16.81 -39.24 -8.74
CA ALA A 54 17.99 -39.34 -7.88
C ALA A 54 19.28 -39.64 -8.68
N VAL A 55 19.16 -40.45 -9.73
CA VAL A 55 20.23 -40.82 -10.66
C VAL A 55 20.77 -39.60 -11.42
N ASP A 56 19.92 -38.62 -11.74
CA ASP A 56 20.38 -37.40 -12.43
C ASP A 56 21.38 -36.60 -11.58
N LEU A 57 21.24 -36.60 -10.25
CA LEU A 57 22.24 -36.00 -9.34
C LEU A 57 23.53 -36.81 -9.31
N SER A 58 23.47 -38.14 -9.19
CA SER A 58 24.66 -38.98 -9.01
C SER A 58 25.49 -39.21 -10.28
N ARG A 59 24.98 -38.82 -11.45
CA ARG A 59 25.76 -38.69 -12.69
C ARG A 59 26.94 -37.72 -12.53
N ASP A 60 26.76 -36.61 -11.80
CA ASP A 60 27.87 -35.67 -11.56
C ASP A 60 28.77 -36.16 -10.40
N PRO A 61 30.09 -36.32 -10.62
CA PRO A 61 31.00 -36.82 -9.59
C PRO A 61 31.10 -35.96 -8.33
N LEU A 62 30.81 -34.65 -8.38
CA LEU A 62 30.86 -33.77 -7.22
C LEU A 62 29.65 -33.96 -6.28
N LEU A 63 28.52 -34.42 -6.84
CA LEU A 63 27.26 -34.59 -6.14
C LEU A 63 27.05 -36.01 -5.60
N ARG A 64 27.70 -37.01 -6.22
CA ARG A 64 27.59 -38.42 -5.84
C ARG A 64 27.91 -38.65 -4.36
N GLY A 65 27.04 -39.36 -3.67
CA GLY A 65 27.19 -39.72 -2.25
C GLY A 65 26.94 -38.58 -1.25
N ARG A 66 26.66 -37.36 -1.68
CA ARG A 66 26.25 -36.25 -0.79
C ARG A 66 24.75 -36.33 -0.49
N PRO A 67 24.30 -36.04 0.74
CA PRO A 67 22.88 -35.95 1.05
C PRO A 67 22.29 -34.63 0.52
N ILE A 68 21.54 -34.72 -0.58
CA ILE A 68 20.89 -33.59 -1.26
C ILE A 68 19.37 -33.75 -1.17
N VAL A 69 18.66 -32.69 -0.78
CA VAL A 69 17.19 -32.55 -0.84
C VAL A 69 16.80 -31.20 -1.41
N LEU A 70 16.03 -31.21 -2.50
CA LEU A 70 15.64 -30.02 -3.25
C LEU A 70 14.12 -29.92 -3.31
N PHE A 71 13.55 -28.84 -2.79
CA PHE A 71 12.12 -28.59 -2.81
C PHE A 71 11.69 -27.95 -4.13
N ARG A 72 10.58 -28.45 -4.69
CA ARG A 72 9.91 -27.81 -5.83
C ARG A 72 9.48 -26.40 -5.44
N ILE A 73 9.38 -25.49 -6.41
CA ILE A 73 8.94 -24.11 -6.20
C ILE A 73 7.65 -23.99 -5.36
N ASP A 74 6.71 -24.93 -5.50
CA ASP A 74 5.44 -24.95 -4.76
C ASP A 74 5.50 -25.61 -3.37
N VAL A 75 6.67 -26.10 -2.93
CA VAL A 75 6.90 -26.90 -1.71
C VAL A 75 6.05 -28.18 -1.55
N HIS A 76 5.42 -28.68 -2.62
CA HIS A 76 4.60 -29.91 -2.58
C HIS A 76 5.30 -31.14 -3.18
N ALA A 77 6.54 -31.00 -3.64
CA ALA A 77 7.41 -32.12 -3.99
C ALA A 77 8.86 -31.87 -3.53
N SER A 78 9.56 -32.95 -3.20
CA SER A 78 11.01 -32.96 -2.96
C SER A 78 11.69 -33.90 -3.94
N TRP A 79 12.87 -33.47 -4.43
CA TRP A 79 13.80 -34.27 -5.20
C TRP A 79 15.02 -34.58 -4.32
N VAL A 80 15.26 -35.86 -4.06
CA VAL A 80 16.33 -36.32 -3.19
C VAL A 80 17.39 -37.13 -3.94
N SER A 81 18.63 -37.02 -3.48
CA SER A 81 19.76 -37.86 -3.92
C SER A 81 19.60 -39.34 -3.52
N GLU A 82 20.32 -40.23 -4.20
CA GLU A 82 20.42 -41.65 -3.84
C GLU A 82 20.90 -41.83 -2.39
N ARG A 83 21.84 -40.97 -1.93
CA ARG A 83 22.32 -41.00 -0.53
C ARG A 83 21.20 -40.76 0.49
N VAL A 84 20.21 -39.94 0.16
CA VAL A 84 19.06 -39.69 1.04
C VAL A 84 18.10 -40.88 1.00
N LEU A 85 17.88 -41.51 -0.17
CA LEU A 85 17.10 -42.75 -0.26
C LEU A 85 17.74 -43.89 0.58
N GLU A 86 19.07 -44.03 0.57
CA GLU A 86 19.80 -44.94 1.46
C GLU A 86 19.55 -44.65 2.95
N LEU A 87 19.58 -43.37 3.35
CA LEU A 87 19.36 -42.94 4.73
C LEU A 87 17.91 -43.15 5.20
N MET A 88 16.94 -43.11 4.28
CA MET A 88 15.53 -43.40 4.57
C MET A 88 15.26 -44.90 4.69
N GLY A 89 16.08 -45.76 4.08
CA GLY A 89 15.91 -47.21 4.09
C GLY A 89 14.70 -47.68 3.29
N PRO A 90 14.11 -48.86 3.63
CA PRO A 90 12.98 -49.41 2.91
C PRO A 90 11.72 -48.51 2.95
N LEU A 91 11.37 -47.92 1.81
CA LEU A 91 10.22 -47.02 1.69
C LEU A 91 8.90 -47.78 1.55
N PRO A 92 7.81 -47.33 2.21
CA PRO A 92 6.50 -47.98 2.13
C PRO A 92 5.91 -47.96 0.71
N GLY A 93 5.05 -48.93 0.42
CA GLY A 93 4.38 -49.03 -0.88
C GLY A 93 3.38 -47.90 -1.12
N ASP A 94 2.63 -47.52 -0.08
CA ASP A 94 1.65 -46.44 -0.07
C ASP A 94 1.92 -45.49 1.11
N VAL A 95 1.53 -44.22 0.98
CA VAL A 95 1.68 -43.18 2.00
C VAL A 95 0.38 -42.38 2.06
N GLU A 96 -0.33 -42.45 3.19
CA GLU A 96 -1.58 -41.70 3.36
C GLU A 96 -1.35 -40.19 3.13
N GLY A 97 -2.05 -39.62 2.16
CA GLY A 97 -1.94 -38.20 1.82
C GLY A 97 -0.61 -37.80 1.19
N GLY A 98 0.16 -38.73 0.63
CA GLY A 98 1.40 -38.48 -0.09
C GLY A 98 1.59 -39.43 -1.27
N SER A 99 2.71 -39.27 -1.99
CA SER A 99 3.09 -40.24 -3.04
C SER A 99 4.61 -40.32 -3.19
N ILE A 100 5.11 -41.53 -3.39
CA ILE A 100 6.51 -41.78 -3.75
C ILE A 100 6.49 -42.16 -5.23
N ILE A 101 7.07 -41.31 -6.09
CA ILE A 101 7.13 -41.62 -7.51
C ILE A 101 8.12 -42.78 -7.71
N ARG A 102 7.70 -43.77 -8.47
CA ARG A 102 8.46 -45.01 -8.72
C ARG A 102 8.65 -45.21 -10.21
N ASN A 103 9.78 -45.83 -10.58
CA ASN A 103 10.07 -46.20 -11.97
C ASN A 103 9.24 -47.43 -12.39
N ALA A 104 9.37 -47.85 -13.65
CA ALA A 104 8.66 -49.04 -14.17
C ALA A 104 9.03 -50.36 -13.46
N GLY A 105 10.16 -50.42 -12.76
CA GLY A 105 10.57 -51.54 -11.89
C GLY A 105 10.03 -51.46 -10.45
N GLY A 106 9.30 -50.39 -10.09
CA GLY A 106 8.78 -50.15 -8.75
C GLY A 106 9.77 -49.49 -7.77
N GLU A 107 10.98 -49.16 -8.20
CA GLU A 107 12.00 -48.51 -7.38
C GLU A 107 11.70 -47.00 -7.23
N PRO A 108 11.95 -46.38 -6.06
CA PRO A 108 11.69 -44.96 -5.86
C PRO A 108 12.61 -44.10 -6.73
N THR A 109 12.05 -43.15 -7.49
CA THR A 109 12.84 -42.28 -8.38
C THR A 109 13.61 -41.19 -7.65
N GLY A 110 13.38 -41.00 -6.35
CA GLY A 110 13.85 -39.84 -5.60
C GLY A 110 12.90 -38.66 -5.60
N ILE A 111 11.66 -38.81 -6.07
CA ILE A 111 10.62 -37.77 -5.97
C ILE A 111 9.56 -38.20 -4.96
N LEU A 112 9.39 -37.37 -3.92
CA LEU A 112 8.38 -37.55 -2.88
C LEU A 112 7.44 -36.35 -2.87
N VAL A 113 6.13 -36.62 -2.83
CA VAL A 113 5.04 -35.64 -2.97
C VAL A 113 4.21 -35.60 -1.69
N ASP A 114 3.85 -34.39 -1.26
CA ASP A 114 3.03 -34.12 -0.07
C ASP A 114 3.50 -34.89 1.18
N ASN A 115 2.65 -35.69 1.86
CA ASN A 115 3.04 -36.34 3.12
C ASN A 115 4.24 -37.29 3.00
N ALA A 116 4.56 -37.79 1.81
CA ALA A 116 5.75 -38.62 1.59
C ALA A 116 7.05 -37.85 1.83
N MET A 117 7.04 -36.51 1.73
CA MET A 117 8.19 -35.65 2.03
C MET A 117 8.59 -35.72 3.51
N ASN A 118 7.65 -36.04 4.42
CA ASN A 118 7.94 -36.21 5.85
C ASN A 118 8.82 -37.43 6.15
N LEU A 119 8.96 -38.36 5.20
CA LEU A 119 9.86 -39.52 5.34
C LEU A 119 11.34 -39.14 5.20
N VAL A 120 11.66 -37.94 4.71
CA VAL A 120 13.04 -37.49 4.52
C VAL A 120 13.64 -37.05 5.88
N PRO A 121 14.73 -37.68 6.37
CA PRO A 121 15.29 -37.41 7.70
C PRO A 121 16.15 -36.13 7.71
N ILE A 122 15.54 -34.99 7.42
CA ILE A 122 16.21 -33.69 7.40
C ILE A 122 16.66 -33.34 8.83
N PRO A 123 17.95 -33.01 9.06
CA PRO A 123 18.42 -32.64 10.39
C PRO A 123 17.77 -31.33 10.87
N PRO A 124 17.35 -31.25 12.14
CA PRO A 124 16.79 -30.03 12.71
C PRO A 124 17.84 -28.91 12.73
N TRP A 125 17.39 -27.66 12.65
CA TRP A 125 18.29 -26.51 12.66
C TRP A 125 18.91 -26.32 14.05
N SER A 126 20.21 -26.02 14.07
CA SER A 126 20.88 -25.54 15.28
C SER A 126 20.39 -24.13 15.65
N SER A 127 20.51 -23.74 16.92
CA SER A 127 20.11 -22.39 17.37
C SER A 127 20.79 -21.27 16.57
N LYS A 128 22.04 -21.48 16.12
CA LYS A 128 22.75 -20.53 15.24
C LYS A 128 22.06 -20.39 13.87
N GLN A 129 21.59 -21.49 13.29
CA GLN A 129 20.87 -21.45 12.01
C GLN A 129 19.50 -20.81 12.14
N TYR A 130 18.77 -21.04 13.24
CA TYR A 130 17.53 -20.32 13.54
C TYR A 130 17.76 -18.79 13.54
N THR A 131 18.78 -18.30 14.26
CA THR A 131 19.14 -16.86 14.27
C THR A 131 19.56 -16.36 12.89
N GLU A 132 20.48 -17.06 12.20
CA GLU A 132 20.96 -16.68 10.86
C GLU A 132 19.80 -16.54 9.86
N TYR A 133 18.87 -17.50 9.84
CA TYR A 133 17.76 -17.51 8.88
C TYR A 133 16.69 -16.48 9.24
N PHE A 134 16.44 -16.28 10.54
CA PHE A 134 15.57 -15.23 11.04
C PHE A 134 16.09 -13.84 10.65
N ASP A 135 17.37 -13.54 10.92
CA ASP A 135 17.98 -12.24 10.61
C ASP A 135 17.92 -11.92 9.12
N ILE A 136 18.21 -12.91 8.25
CA ILE A 136 18.11 -12.77 6.79
C ILE A 136 16.65 -12.50 6.36
N ALA A 137 15.70 -13.33 6.82
CA ALA A 137 14.29 -13.20 6.44
C ALA A 137 13.69 -11.87 6.89
N VAL A 138 14.01 -11.44 8.11
CA VAL A 138 13.62 -10.15 8.69
C VAL A 138 14.24 -8.98 7.93
N ALA A 139 15.54 -9.03 7.61
CA ALA A 139 16.21 -7.96 6.89
C ALA A 139 15.59 -7.76 5.49
N GLU A 140 15.32 -8.85 4.76
CA GLU A 140 14.70 -8.79 3.44
C GLU A 140 13.22 -8.36 3.52
N ALA A 141 12.47 -8.79 4.55
CA ALA A 141 11.11 -8.31 4.81
C ALA A 141 11.06 -6.81 5.09
N LEU A 142 11.92 -6.29 5.97
CA LEU A 142 12.03 -4.86 6.26
C LEU A 142 12.47 -4.05 5.04
N LYS A 143 13.37 -4.59 4.21
CA LYS A 143 13.84 -4.00 2.94
C LYS A 143 12.73 -3.78 1.93
N PHE A 144 11.72 -4.62 1.92
CA PHE A 144 10.53 -4.44 1.09
C PHE A 144 9.32 -3.85 1.84
N GLY A 145 9.52 -3.31 3.04
CA GLY A 145 8.49 -2.56 3.75
C GLY A 145 7.46 -3.39 4.50
N LEU A 146 7.72 -4.69 4.74
CA LEU A 146 6.85 -5.50 5.59
C LEU A 146 7.08 -5.11 7.06
N THR A 147 6.03 -4.59 7.70
CA THR A 147 6.02 -4.25 9.14
C THR A 147 5.42 -5.36 10.01
N SER A 148 4.64 -6.24 9.40
CA SER A 148 3.98 -7.38 10.02
C SER A 148 3.95 -8.56 9.05
N VAL A 149 4.19 -9.77 9.56
CA VAL A 149 4.14 -11.03 8.81
C VAL A 149 3.18 -11.99 9.50
N HIS A 150 2.32 -12.62 8.69
CA HIS A 150 1.49 -13.73 9.12
C HIS A 150 2.27 -15.03 8.84
N ASP A 151 3.11 -15.45 9.79
CA ASP A 151 3.93 -16.66 9.68
C ASP A 151 3.02 -17.91 9.75
N ALA A 152 2.97 -18.66 8.66
CA ALA A 152 2.12 -19.83 8.51
C ALA A 152 2.93 -21.12 8.64
N ALA A 153 2.36 -22.13 9.30
CA ALA A 153 3.01 -23.41 9.56
C ALA A 153 4.22 -23.30 10.53
N THR A 154 4.14 -22.40 11.51
CA THR A 154 5.15 -22.27 12.56
C THR A 154 5.16 -23.50 13.47
N ASP A 155 6.28 -24.22 13.53
CA ASP A 155 6.43 -25.40 14.40
C ASP A 155 6.67 -25.02 15.89
N PRO A 156 6.50 -25.96 16.85
CA PRO A 156 6.67 -25.66 18.27
C PRO A 156 8.06 -25.16 18.68
N ALA A 157 9.14 -25.63 18.04
CA ALA A 157 10.51 -25.17 18.34
C ALA A 157 10.74 -23.74 17.82
N MET A 158 10.17 -23.41 16.65
CA MET A 158 10.14 -22.05 16.11
C MET A 158 9.29 -21.09 16.96
N VAL A 159 8.13 -21.54 17.47
CA VAL A 159 7.34 -20.75 18.44
C VAL A 159 8.17 -20.39 19.67
N GLU A 160 8.91 -21.35 20.24
CA GLU A 160 9.78 -21.11 21.39
C GLU A 160 10.99 -20.23 21.05
N PHE A 161 11.52 -20.29 19.82
CA PHE A 161 12.52 -19.33 19.33
C PHE A 161 11.97 -17.90 19.27
N TYR A 162 10.81 -17.70 18.63
CA TYR A 162 10.19 -16.38 18.54
C TYR A 162 9.80 -15.80 19.90
N LYS A 163 9.37 -16.64 20.87
CA LYS A 163 9.14 -16.20 22.25
C LYS A 163 10.39 -15.61 22.89
N ARG A 164 11.55 -16.27 22.76
CA ARG A 164 12.84 -15.75 23.27
C ARG A 164 13.24 -14.44 22.59
N GLN A 165 13.04 -14.29 21.27
CA GLN A 165 13.28 -13.02 20.58
C GLN A 165 12.29 -11.91 21.02
N ALA A 166 11.05 -12.26 21.36
CA ALA A 166 10.06 -11.30 21.85
C ALA A 166 10.34 -10.87 23.31
N GLU A 167 10.74 -11.80 24.17
CA GLU A 167 11.10 -11.58 25.57
C GLU A 167 12.35 -10.69 25.71
N SER A 168 13.41 -10.98 24.94
CA SER A 168 14.64 -10.16 24.88
C SER A 168 14.44 -8.76 24.29
N GLY A 169 13.32 -8.52 23.59
CA GLY A 169 13.07 -7.29 22.84
C GLY A 169 13.75 -7.23 21.47
N GLU A 170 14.46 -8.29 21.07
CA GLU A 170 15.18 -8.38 19.79
C GLU A 170 14.26 -8.54 18.58
N LEU A 171 13.01 -8.99 18.77
CA LEU A 171 12.01 -9.15 17.70
C LEU A 171 11.68 -7.80 17.02
N PRO A 172 12.14 -7.54 15.77
CA PRO A 172 12.11 -6.19 15.20
C PRO A 172 10.90 -5.95 14.29
N ILE A 173 10.21 -7.01 13.86
CA ILE A 173 9.00 -7.02 13.03
C ILE A 173 7.84 -7.65 13.82
N ARG A 174 6.58 -7.40 13.44
CA ARG A 174 5.44 -8.10 14.07
C ARG A 174 5.21 -9.46 13.44
N LEU A 175 4.89 -10.45 14.28
CA LEU A 175 4.60 -11.81 13.86
C LEU A 175 3.22 -12.25 14.36
N TYR A 176 2.38 -12.72 13.43
CA TYR A 176 1.13 -13.41 13.70
C TYR A 176 1.28 -14.88 13.31
N LEU A 177 1.55 -15.73 14.28
CA LEU A 177 1.87 -17.15 14.11
C LEU A 177 0.60 -18.00 13.89
N MET A 178 0.71 -18.94 12.95
CA MET A 178 -0.24 -20.02 12.73
C MET A 178 0.45 -21.36 13.03
N ALA A 179 0.28 -21.85 14.25
CA ALA A 179 0.98 -23.05 14.71
C ALA A 179 0.54 -24.31 13.95
N THR A 180 1.49 -25.19 13.65
CA THR A 180 1.25 -26.51 13.05
C THR A 180 2.31 -27.50 13.54
N PRO A 181 2.06 -28.81 13.57
CA PRO A 181 3.06 -29.82 13.91
C PRO A 181 3.85 -30.16 12.65
N PHE A 182 4.70 -29.24 12.18
CA PHE A 182 5.37 -29.38 10.88
C PHE A 182 6.27 -30.62 10.86
N PHE A 183 6.16 -31.45 9.80
CA PHE A 183 6.72 -32.80 9.66
C PHE A 183 6.16 -33.92 10.57
N GLU A 184 5.31 -33.62 11.56
CA GLU A 184 4.59 -34.63 12.35
C GLU A 184 3.21 -34.91 11.75
N ASN A 185 2.76 -36.17 11.75
CA ASN A 185 1.39 -36.50 11.34
C ASN A 185 0.37 -35.95 12.35
N TYR A 186 -0.73 -35.38 11.87
CA TYR A 186 -1.78 -34.82 12.74
C TYR A 186 -2.42 -35.81 13.73
N THR A 187 -2.18 -37.11 13.57
CA THR A 187 -2.74 -38.20 14.39
C THR A 187 -2.61 -37.95 15.90
N ASP A 188 -1.43 -37.49 16.33
CA ASP A 188 -1.08 -37.28 17.74
C ASP A 188 -1.11 -35.80 18.18
N TRP A 189 -1.34 -34.87 17.24
CA TRP A 189 -1.36 -33.45 17.55
C TRP A 189 -2.71 -32.99 18.12
N GLU A 190 -2.64 -32.24 19.21
CA GLU A 190 -3.81 -31.71 19.90
C GLU A 190 -3.78 -30.16 19.92
N PRO A 191 -4.47 -29.49 18.99
CA PRO A 191 -4.51 -28.02 18.92
C PRO A 191 -4.91 -27.33 20.24
N SER A 192 -5.70 -28.00 21.08
CA SER A 192 -6.13 -27.52 22.40
C SER A 192 -4.98 -27.17 23.37
N ARG A 193 -3.78 -27.72 23.15
CA ARG A 193 -2.60 -27.49 24.00
C ARG A 193 -1.88 -26.18 23.68
N ILE A 194 -2.20 -25.54 22.55
CA ILE A 194 -1.55 -24.30 22.11
C ILE A 194 -2.00 -23.14 22.99
N LYS A 195 -1.07 -22.61 23.80
CA LYS A 195 -1.32 -21.42 24.62
C LYS A 195 -1.36 -20.19 23.73
N ARG A 196 -2.47 -19.45 23.78
CA ARG A 196 -2.61 -18.20 23.05
C ARG A 196 -1.65 -17.13 23.58
N LEU A 197 -0.89 -16.53 22.67
CA LEU A 197 -0.10 -15.32 22.92
C LEU A 197 -0.79 -14.17 22.22
N THR A 198 -1.06 -13.07 22.94
CA THR A 198 -1.60 -11.84 22.35
C THR A 198 -0.69 -10.70 22.78
N ASN A 199 -0.17 -9.92 21.83
CA ASN A 199 0.71 -8.79 22.09
C ASN A 199 1.86 -9.14 23.07
N TYR A 200 2.54 -10.26 22.81
CA TYR A 200 3.53 -10.86 23.71
C TYR A 200 4.95 -10.30 23.51
N GLY A 201 5.74 -10.35 24.59
CA GLY A 201 7.12 -9.87 24.67
C GLY A 201 7.27 -8.37 24.93
N THR A 202 8.50 -7.93 25.11
CA THR A 202 8.90 -6.58 25.55
C THR A 202 8.42 -5.43 24.64
N HIS A 203 8.10 -5.74 23.38
CA HIS A 203 7.57 -4.79 22.40
C HIS A 203 6.18 -5.16 21.85
N GLU A 204 5.51 -6.14 22.47
CA GLU A 204 4.15 -6.56 22.10
C GLU A 204 4.01 -7.02 20.63
N ARG A 205 5.10 -7.48 20.01
CA ARG A 205 5.16 -7.79 18.58
C ARG A 205 4.79 -9.23 18.22
N LEU A 206 4.67 -10.13 19.21
CA LEU A 206 4.38 -11.55 18.97
C LEU A 206 2.92 -11.90 19.27
N ASN A 207 2.23 -12.49 18.30
CA ASN A 207 0.89 -13.03 18.46
C ASN A 207 0.87 -14.50 18.01
N LEU A 208 0.30 -15.38 18.84
CA LEU A 208 0.00 -16.77 18.50
C LEU A 208 -1.46 -17.02 18.88
N ARG A 209 -2.34 -16.94 17.89
CA ARG A 209 -3.79 -17.04 18.07
C ARG A 209 -4.48 -17.96 17.07
N SER A 210 -3.70 -18.64 16.23
CA SER A 210 -4.21 -19.43 15.11
C SER A 210 -3.43 -20.72 14.90
N VAL A 211 -4.04 -21.64 14.16
CA VAL A 211 -3.41 -22.88 13.68
C VAL A 211 -3.43 -22.92 12.16
N LYS A 212 -2.36 -23.46 11.54
CA LYS A 212 -2.34 -23.78 10.10
C LYS A 212 -2.60 -25.27 9.92
N LEU A 213 -3.55 -25.61 9.07
CA LEU A 213 -3.88 -26.97 8.63
C LEU A 213 -3.67 -27.10 7.12
N PHE A 214 -3.54 -28.33 6.62
CA PHE A 214 -3.31 -28.65 5.21
C PHE A 214 -4.23 -29.79 4.76
N THR A 215 -5.05 -29.56 3.73
CA THR A 215 -5.99 -30.57 3.22
C THR A 215 -5.57 -31.24 1.92
N ASP A 216 -4.83 -30.54 1.06
CA ASP A 216 -4.41 -31.03 -0.25
C ASP A 216 -3.04 -30.50 -0.68
N GLY A 217 -2.58 -30.92 -1.87
CA GLY A 217 -1.34 -30.47 -2.47
C GLY A 217 -1.48 -29.14 -3.24
N ALA A 218 -0.70 -28.98 -4.31
CA ALA A 218 -0.79 -27.84 -5.23
C ALA A 218 -1.20 -28.24 -6.65
N LEU A 219 -1.70 -27.25 -7.41
CA LEU A 219 -2.15 -27.42 -8.78
C LEU A 219 -1.00 -27.87 -9.70
N GLY A 220 0.19 -27.26 -9.55
CA GLY A 220 1.38 -27.51 -10.39
C GLY A 220 2.05 -28.88 -10.20
N SER A 221 1.89 -29.51 -9.04
CA SER A 221 2.36 -30.88 -8.77
C SER A 221 1.32 -31.97 -9.04
N TRP A 222 0.12 -31.61 -9.52
CA TRP A 222 -1.08 -32.46 -9.56
C TRP A 222 -1.56 -32.95 -8.16
N GLY A 223 -1.05 -32.35 -7.07
CA GLY A 223 -1.43 -32.70 -5.70
C GLY A 223 -2.76 -32.11 -5.24
N ALA A 224 -3.21 -30.98 -5.81
CA ALA A 224 -4.47 -30.34 -5.41
C ALA A 224 -5.70 -31.23 -5.66
N ALA A 225 -6.64 -31.22 -4.70
CA ALA A 225 -7.73 -32.19 -4.62
C ALA A 225 -8.88 -31.87 -5.60
N LEU A 226 -8.86 -32.57 -6.73
CA LEU A 226 -9.87 -32.62 -7.80
C LEU A 226 -11.22 -33.24 -7.35
N ILE A 227 -12.37 -32.62 -7.61
CA ILE A 227 -13.67 -33.33 -7.64
C ILE A 227 -13.70 -34.24 -8.88
N SER A 228 -13.47 -33.66 -10.05
CA SER A 228 -13.22 -34.39 -11.30
C SER A 228 -11.71 -34.53 -11.56
N PRO A 229 -11.28 -35.53 -12.34
CA PRO A 229 -9.87 -35.69 -12.73
C PRO A 229 -9.26 -34.44 -13.38
N TYR A 230 -7.93 -34.37 -13.42
CA TYR A 230 -7.21 -33.32 -14.13
C TYR A 230 -7.45 -33.41 -15.63
N SER A 231 -7.61 -32.28 -16.31
CA SER A 231 -7.90 -32.22 -17.74
C SER A 231 -6.71 -32.61 -18.63
N ASP A 232 -5.48 -32.44 -18.12
CA ASP A 232 -4.23 -32.89 -18.75
C ASP A 232 -3.78 -34.28 -18.26
N LYS A 233 -4.42 -34.82 -17.21
CA LYS A 233 -4.01 -36.04 -16.52
C LYS A 233 -5.20 -36.80 -15.93
N SER A 234 -5.88 -37.57 -16.76
CA SER A 234 -7.18 -38.21 -16.46
C SER A 234 -7.12 -39.37 -15.45
N ASP A 235 -5.93 -39.91 -15.15
CA ASP A 235 -5.73 -40.98 -14.16
C ASP A 235 -5.72 -40.47 -12.71
N THR A 236 -5.62 -39.16 -12.49
CA THR A 236 -5.59 -38.56 -11.14
C THR A 236 -6.61 -37.45 -10.93
N ARG A 237 -7.02 -37.32 -9.67
CA ARG A 237 -7.82 -36.23 -9.11
C ARG A 237 -7.14 -35.60 -7.89
N GLY A 238 -5.82 -35.71 -7.81
CA GLY A 238 -5.00 -35.22 -6.71
C GLY A 238 -5.35 -35.80 -5.33
N ILE A 239 -4.64 -35.32 -4.31
CA ILE A 239 -4.46 -36.01 -3.04
C ILE A 239 -5.16 -35.22 -1.92
N MET A 240 -5.98 -35.90 -1.12
CA MET A 240 -6.32 -35.38 0.21
C MET A 240 -5.15 -35.71 1.14
N ARG A 241 -4.42 -34.70 1.62
CA ARG A 241 -3.35 -34.85 2.63
C ARG A 241 -3.87 -35.29 4.00
N SER A 242 -5.16 -35.06 4.25
CA SER A 242 -5.87 -35.45 5.47
C SER A 242 -7.32 -35.75 5.12
N SER A 243 -7.90 -36.79 5.74
CA SER A 243 -9.30 -37.13 5.52
C SER A 243 -10.24 -36.02 6.05
N PRO A 244 -11.45 -35.85 5.48
CA PRO A 244 -12.44 -34.91 5.99
C PRO A 244 -12.78 -35.13 7.48
N GLU A 245 -12.76 -36.37 7.96
CA GLU A 245 -13.02 -36.73 9.36
C GLU A 245 -11.89 -36.26 10.28
N THR A 246 -10.63 -36.45 9.86
CA THR A 246 -9.45 -35.95 10.56
C THR A 246 -9.44 -34.43 10.62
N MET A 247 -9.73 -33.77 9.48
CA MET A 247 -9.89 -32.32 9.42
C MET A 247 -11.01 -31.82 10.34
N ASN A 248 -12.17 -32.46 10.32
CA ASN A 248 -13.30 -32.14 11.20
C ASN A 248 -12.93 -32.25 12.68
N LYS A 249 -12.19 -33.30 13.08
CA LYS A 249 -11.67 -33.48 14.45
C LYS A 249 -10.71 -32.35 14.85
N LEU A 250 -9.74 -32.02 14.00
CA LEU A 250 -8.72 -30.99 14.26
C LEU A 250 -9.33 -29.59 14.33
N MET A 251 -10.15 -29.22 13.35
CA MET A 251 -10.81 -27.92 13.26
C MET A 251 -11.72 -27.69 14.48
N ARG A 252 -12.46 -28.71 14.92
CA ARG A 252 -13.29 -28.64 16.14
C ARG A 252 -12.47 -28.56 17.43
N SER A 253 -11.30 -29.22 17.49
CA SER A 253 -10.38 -29.10 18.63
C SER A 253 -9.85 -27.67 18.76
N ALA A 254 -9.32 -27.10 17.68
CA ALA A 254 -8.82 -25.73 17.63
C ALA A 254 -9.93 -24.69 17.91
N TRP A 255 -11.14 -24.92 17.37
CA TRP A 255 -12.32 -24.07 17.62
C TRP A 255 -12.74 -24.09 19.10
N ARG A 256 -12.80 -25.26 19.74
CA ARG A 256 -13.07 -25.35 21.19
C ARG A 256 -12.00 -24.63 22.02
N ALA A 257 -10.75 -24.68 21.58
CA ALA A 257 -9.60 -23.99 22.19
C ALA A 257 -9.57 -22.46 21.95
N LYS A 258 -10.58 -21.89 21.26
CA LYS A 258 -10.65 -20.47 20.90
C LYS A 258 -9.46 -19.99 20.05
N LEU A 259 -8.93 -20.87 19.21
CA LEU A 259 -7.92 -20.58 18.19
C LEU A 259 -8.61 -20.31 16.84
N GLN A 260 -8.08 -19.37 16.08
CA GLN A 260 -8.46 -19.18 14.68
C GLN A 260 -7.97 -20.37 13.86
N VAL A 261 -8.83 -20.92 13.01
CA VAL A 261 -8.53 -22.09 12.19
C VAL A 261 -8.20 -21.62 10.78
N ASN A 262 -6.98 -21.89 10.31
CA ASN A 262 -6.47 -21.45 9.01
C ASN A 262 -6.13 -22.68 8.18
N VAL A 263 -6.81 -22.91 7.06
CA VAL A 263 -6.73 -24.19 6.33
C VAL A 263 -6.23 -24.00 4.90
N HIS A 264 -5.16 -24.67 4.50
CA HIS A 264 -4.77 -24.74 3.09
C HIS A 264 -5.78 -25.58 2.31
N CYS A 265 -6.39 -25.00 1.27
CA CYS A 265 -7.25 -25.67 0.28
C CYS A 265 -7.04 -25.09 -1.13
N ILE A 266 -6.42 -25.84 -2.05
CA ILE A 266 -6.22 -25.41 -3.43
C ILE A 266 -7.31 -25.94 -4.37
N GLY A 267 -7.58 -27.25 -4.35
CA GLY A 267 -8.56 -27.92 -5.21
C GLY A 267 -10.01 -27.70 -4.78
N ASP A 268 -10.96 -27.89 -5.70
CA ASP A 268 -12.38 -27.71 -5.42
C ASP A 268 -12.90 -28.71 -4.36
N ARG A 269 -12.45 -29.98 -4.38
CA ARG A 269 -12.80 -31.00 -3.37
C ARG A 269 -12.31 -30.64 -1.97
N ALA A 270 -11.12 -30.04 -1.89
CA ALA A 270 -10.55 -29.58 -0.61
C ALA A 270 -11.31 -28.37 -0.06
N ASN A 271 -11.70 -27.44 -0.92
CA ASN A 271 -12.50 -26.28 -0.53
C ASN A 271 -13.92 -26.70 -0.10
N GLU A 272 -14.60 -27.56 -0.88
CA GLU A 272 -15.93 -28.11 -0.57
C GLU A 272 -15.94 -28.79 0.81
N ALA A 273 -15.03 -29.73 1.06
CA ALA A 273 -14.97 -30.47 2.34
C ALA A 273 -14.71 -29.57 3.56
N VAL A 274 -13.92 -28.50 3.41
CA VAL A 274 -13.62 -27.58 4.52
C VAL A 274 -14.76 -26.56 4.73
N LEU A 275 -15.46 -26.18 3.67
CA LEU A 275 -16.70 -25.40 3.75
C LEU A 275 -17.80 -26.19 4.45
N ASP A 276 -17.96 -27.48 4.15
CA ASP A 276 -18.88 -28.39 4.87
C ASP A 276 -18.57 -28.43 6.37
N ILE A 277 -17.29 -28.57 6.75
CA ILE A 277 -16.89 -28.63 8.17
C ILE A 277 -17.19 -27.31 8.87
N PHE A 278 -16.86 -26.17 8.27
CA PHE A 278 -17.21 -24.87 8.84
C PHE A 278 -18.72 -24.68 8.93
N GLU A 279 -19.50 -25.01 7.89
CA GLU A 279 -20.97 -24.98 7.95
C GLU A 279 -21.53 -25.71 9.17
N ASN A 280 -21.09 -26.94 9.38
CA ASN A 280 -21.54 -27.76 10.49
C ASN A 280 -21.15 -27.16 11.85
N ILE A 281 -19.91 -26.69 12.01
CA ILE A 281 -19.45 -26.02 13.25
C ILE A 281 -20.31 -24.79 13.57
N LEU A 282 -20.54 -23.91 12.59
CA LEU A 282 -21.29 -22.67 12.81
C LEU A 282 -22.78 -22.94 13.04
N ALA A 283 -23.37 -23.91 12.33
CA ALA A 283 -24.75 -24.31 12.52
C ALA A 283 -24.99 -24.98 13.89
N GLU A 284 -23.99 -25.65 14.47
CA GLU A 284 -24.03 -26.15 15.85
C GLU A 284 -23.94 -25.00 16.86
N GLU A 285 -22.93 -24.14 16.76
CA GLU A 285 -22.74 -23.01 17.69
C GLU A 285 -23.96 -22.07 17.70
N ALA A 286 -24.57 -21.83 16.53
CA ALA A 286 -25.78 -21.01 16.41
C ALA A 286 -27.00 -21.66 17.09
N ARG A 287 -27.12 -23.00 17.04
CA ARG A 287 -28.15 -23.75 17.80
C ARG A 287 -27.88 -23.76 19.30
N SER A 288 -26.63 -23.72 19.72
CA SER A 288 -26.22 -23.61 21.12
C SER A 288 -26.38 -22.20 21.70
N GLY A 289 -26.85 -21.22 20.92
CA GLY A 289 -27.05 -19.84 21.37
C GLY A 289 -25.75 -19.04 21.57
N ASN A 290 -24.61 -19.55 21.08
CA ASN A 290 -23.36 -18.80 21.12
C ASN A 290 -23.42 -17.67 20.08
N SER A 291 -23.40 -16.42 20.53
CA SER A 291 -23.43 -15.23 19.66
C SER A 291 -22.05 -14.82 19.14
N ASP A 292 -20.95 -15.36 19.69
CA ASP A 292 -19.57 -14.90 19.41
C ASP A 292 -18.85 -15.76 18.36
N ILE A 293 -19.61 -16.56 17.60
CA ILE A 293 -19.17 -17.35 16.43
C ILE A 293 -18.30 -16.52 15.47
N ALA A 294 -18.66 -15.26 15.33
CA ALA A 294 -17.97 -14.23 14.60
C ALA A 294 -16.50 -13.99 14.97
N ALA A 295 -16.18 -14.04 16.27
CA ALA A 295 -14.86 -13.68 16.80
C ALA A 295 -13.79 -14.73 16.50
N PHE A 296 -14.15 -15.85 15.87
CA PHE A 296 -13.19 -16.87 15.45
C PHE A 296 -12.48 -16.54 14.15
N ARG A 297 -13.12 -15.77 13.25
CA ARG A 297 -12.60 -15.39 11.94
C ARG A 297 -11.93 -16.56 11.17
N PRO A 298 -12.63 -17.69 10.96
CA PRO A 298 -12.05 -18.84 10.28
C PRO A 298 -11.55 -18.48 8.89
N ARG A 299 -10.36 -18.99 8.57
CA ARG A 299 -9.60 -18.75 7.36
C ARG A 299 -9.50 -20.04 6.57
N ILE A 300 -9.77 -19.95 5.29
CA ILE A 300 -9.22 -20.88 4.32
C ILE A 300 -8.21 -20.06 3.52
N GLU A 301 -7.00 -20.60 3.39
CA GLU A 301 -5.93 -20.06 2.57
C GLU A 301 -6.10 -20.57 1.13
N HIS A 302 -5.44 -19.92 0.16
CA HIS A 302 -5.47 -20.24 -1.28
C HIS A 302 -6.80 -20.08 -2.03
N ALA A 303 -7.90 -20.70 -1.59
CA ALA A 303 -9.20 -20.75 -2.32
C ALA A 303 -9.07 -20.97 -3.84
N GLN A 304 -8.02 -21.67 -4.27
CA GLN A 304 -7.44 -21.39 -5.57
C GLN A 304 -8.38 -21.79 -6.70
N ILE A 305 -9.14 -22.86 -6.48
CA ILE A 305 -10.13 -23.45 -7.37
C ILE A 305 -11.39 -23.68 -6.54
N LEU A 306 -12.46 -22.99 -6.87
CA LEU A 306 -13.77 -23.11 -6.23
C LEU A 306 -14.83 -23.49 -7.26
N GLN A 307 -15.84 -24.25 -6.85
CA GLN A 307 -17.04 -24.33 -7.68
C GLN A 307 -17.75 -22.97 -7.72
N GLN A 308 -18.54 -22.74 -8.77
CA GLN A 308 -19.45 -21.59 -8.83
C GLN A 308 -20.52 -21.64 -7.71
N SER A 309 -20.87 -22.85 -7.26
CA SER A 309 -21.62 -23.12 -6.03
C SER A 309 -20.89 -22.53 -4.82
N ASP A 310 -19.63 -22.92 -4.61
CA ASP A 310 -18.84 -22.54 -3.44
C ASP A 310 -18.54 -21.05 -3.38
N LEU A 311 -18.32 -20.38 -4.51
CA LEU A 311 -18.18 -18.92 -4.57
C LEU A 311 -19.41 -18.20 -3.96
N ARG A 312 -20.63 -18.66 -4.32
CA ARG A 312 -21.86 -18.16 -3.70
C ARG A 312 -22.00 -18.63 -2.26
N ARG A 313 -21.65 -19.89 -1.99
CA ARG A 313 -21.73 -20.54 -0.67
C ARG A 313 -20.90 -19.79 0.35
N ILE A 314 -19.68 -19.38 0.03
CA ILE A 314 -18.78 -18.55 0.85
C ILE A 314 -19.45 -17.23 1.28
N GLY A 315 -20.10 -16.54 0.36
CA GLY A 315 -20.87 -15.33 0.68
C GLY A 315 -22.09 -15.65 1.55
N GLN A 316 -22.86 -16.68 1.16
CA GLN A 316 -24.05 -17.15 1.87
C GLN A 316 -23.76 -17.67 3.27
N LEU A 317 -22.58 -18.22 3.49
CA LEU A 317 -22.08 -18.72 4.77
C LEU A 317 -21.93 -17.60 5.80
N GLY A 318 -21.76 -16.37 5.31
CA GLY A 318 -22.02 -15.18 6.11
C GLY A 318 -23.47 -14.76 6.25
N VAL A 319 -24.29 -14.95 5.20
CA VAL A 319 -25.70 -14.53 5.16
C VAL A 319 -26.60 -15.42 6.02
N TYR A 320 -26.34 -16.73 6.14
CA TYR A 320 -27.15 -17.63 6.97
C TYR A 320 -27.12 -17.25 8.46
N SER A 321 -26.05 -16.58 8.91
CA SER A 321 -25.96 -15.96 10.25
C SER A 321 -26.99 -14.85 10.49
N LEU A 322 -27.65 -14.31 9.45
CA LEU A 322 -28.56 -13.16 9.58
C LEU A 322 -30.01 -13.56 9.89
N ARG A 323 -30.42 -14.79 9.60
CA ARG A 323 -31.84 -15.18 9.71
C ARG A 323 -32.31 -15.48 11.15
N THR A 324 -31.39 -15.57 12.11
CA THR A 324 -31.66 -15.77 13.54
C THR A 324 -31.64 -14.49 14.38
N GLY A 325 -31.42 -13.32 13.78
CA GLY A 325 -31.51 -12.02 14.49
C GLY A 325 -30.36 -11.72 15.47
N MET A 326 -29.29 -12.53 15.47
CA MET A 326 -28.09 -12.32 16.28
C MET A 326 -26.96 -11.72 15.41
N ALA A 327 -26.20 -10.77 15.95
CA ALA A 327 -25.62 -9.69 15.15
C ALA A 327 -24.23 -9.99 14.53
N ARG A 328 -24.15 -9.93 13.18
CA ARG A 328 -22.92 -10.04 12.34
C ARG A 328 -22.27 -11.44 12.55
N TRP A 329 -21.40 -12.03 11.74
CA TRP A 329 -20.28 -11.61 10.91
C TRP A 329 -20.01 -12.73 9.88
N ILE A 330 -19.08 -12.55 8.93
CA ILE A 330 -18.99 -13.38 7.72
C ILE A 330 -17.56 -13.86 7.49
N PHE A 331 -17.43 -15.15 7.13
CA PHE A 331 -16.22 -15.90 6.77
C PHE A 331 -15.01 -15.06 6.37
N PHE A 332 -13.93 -15.24 7.11
CA PHE A 332 -12.71 -14.46 6.96
C PHE A 332 -11.61 -15.28 6.32
N TRP A 333 -11.81 -15.59 5.05
CA TRP A 333 -10.73 -15.97 4.15
C TRP A 333 -9.55 -15.04 4.34
N SER A 334 -8.40 -15.59 4.70
CA SER A 334 -7.14 -14.89 4.56
C SER A 334 -6.35 -15.55 3.46
N ARG A 335 -5.55 -14.72 2.83
CA ARG A 335 -4.69 -15.11 1.73
C ARG A 335 -3.24 -15.06 2.19
N GLY A 336 -3.05 -15.33 3.48
CA GLY A 336 -1.82 -15.11 4.24
C GLY A 336 -0.76 -16.18 4.02
N SER A 337 -1.11 -17.27 3.34
CA SER A 337 -0.17 -18.22 2.77
C SER A 337 -0.68 -18.72 1.41
N ARG A 338 -0.40 -17.97 0.33
CA ARG A 338 -0.71 -18.25 -1.10
C ARG A 338 -2.15 -17.96 -1.57
N PHE A 339 -2.61 -16.71 -1.41
CA PHE A 339 -2.88 -16.04 -2.69
C PHE A 339 -1.91 -14.90 -2.87
N ALA A 340 -0.67 -15.32 -3.09
CA ALA A 340 0.16 -14.62 -4.02
C ALA A 340 -0.69 -14.23 -5.23
N LEU A 341 -0.76 -12.94 -5.47
CA LEU A 341 -1.30 -12.41 -6.72
C LEU A 341 -0.38 -12.89 -7.86
N PHE A 342 0.88 -13.21 -7.51
CA PHE A 342 1.85 -13.97 -8.26
C PHE A 342 1.51 -15.44 -8.55
N ALA A 343 0.73 -16.16 -7.73
CA ALA A 343 0.32 -17.54 -8.07
C ALA A 343 -0.57 -17.55 -9.32
N SER A 344 -1.32 -16.47 -9.57
CA SER A 344 -1.99 -16.30 -10.87
C SER A 344 -1.00 -16.07 -12.02
N THR A 345 0.20 -15.55 -11.75
CA THR A 345 1.25 -15.26 -12.74
C THR A 345 2.22 -16.41 -13.00
N SER A 346 2.44 -17.29 -12.01
CA SER A 346 3.12 -18.57 -12.19
C SER A 346 2.21 -19.57 -12.91
N ASP A 347 0.96 -19.69 -12.45
CA ASP A 347 0.08 -20.78 -12.85
C ASP A 347 -0.74 -20.47 -14.10
N MET A 348 -0.87 -19.20 -14.52
CA MET A 348 -1.65 -18.82 -15.71
C MET A 348 -1.28 -19.63 -16.96
N TRP A 349 -0.01 -20.00 -17.10
CA TRP A 349 0.51 -20.72 -18.26
C TRP A 349 0.08 -22.19 -18.36
N TYR A 350 -0.42 -22.78 -17.27
CA TYR A 350 -0.82 -24.20 -17.23
C TYR A 350 -2.18 -24.47 -16.55
N ALA A 351 -2.74 -23.51 -15.82
CA ALA A 351 -3.96 -23.72 -15.04
C ALA A 351 -5.17 -24.07 -15.92
N GLU A 352 -5.29 -23.46 -17.10
CA GLU A 352 -6.32 -23.78 -18.09
C GLU A 352 -6.16 -25.20 -18.66
N THR A 353 -4.93 -25.65 -18.91
CA THR A 353 -4.64 -27.01 -19.37
C THR A 353 -5.02 -28.06 -18.32
N ARG A 354 -4.74 -27.77 -17.04
CA ARG A 354 -5.04 -28.67 -15.91
C ARG A 354 -6.52 -28.74 -15.53
N LEU A 355 -7.25 -27.63 -15.65
CA LEU A 355 -8.64 -27.51 -15.18
C LEU A 355 -9.67 -27.57 -16.30
N GLY A 356 -9.29 -27.22 -17.53
CA GLY A 356 -10.20 -27.07 -18.65
C GLY A 356 -11.07 -25.80 -18.58
N PRO A 357 -11.79 -25.48 -19.67
CA PRO A 357 -12.39 -24.17 -19.90
C PRO A 357 -13.55 -23.82 -18.96
N GLU A 358 -14.19 -24.79 -18.32
CA GLU A 358 -15.31 -24.55 -17.41
C GLU A 358 -14.87 -24.37 -15.95
N ARG A 359 -13.99 -25.24 -15.43
CA ARG A 359 -13.53 -25.17 -14.03
C ARG A 359 -12.66 -23.95 -13.75
N ILE A 360 -11.86 -23.51 -14.73
CA ILE A 360 -11.00 -22.31 -14.58
C ILE A 360 -11.81 -21.04 -14.27
N LYS A 361 -13.08 -20.96 -14.68
CA LYS A 361 -13.98 -19.82 -14.37
C LYS A 361 -14.22 -19.62 -12.87
N GLY A 362 -14.06 -20.67 -12.07
CA GLY A 362 -14.14 -20.62 -10.60
C GLY A 362 -12.79 -20.50 -9.91
N ALA A 363 -11.68 -20.50 -10.67
CA ALA A 363 -10.32 -20.42 -10.14
C ALA A 363 -9.80 -18.98 -10.13
N TYR A 364 -9.00 -18.64 -9.13
CA TYR A 364 -8.40 -17.30 -8.96
C TYR A 364 -9.42 -16.13 -9.04
N ALA A 365 -10.67 -16.37 -8.64
CA ALA A 365 -11.78 -15.43 -8.80
C ALA A 365 -11.76 -14.32 -7.72
N TYR A 366 -10.70 -13.50 -7.73
CA TYR A 366 -10.37 -12.56 -6.65
C TYR A 366 -11.42 -11.46 -6.45
N ARG A 367 -11.92 -10.90 -7.55
CA ARG A 367 -12.94 -9.85 -7.50
C ARG A 367 -14.28 -10.45 -7.12
N THR A 368 -14.63 -11.60 -7.70
CA THR A 368 -15.86 -12.34 -7.34
C THR A 368 -15.89 -12.73 -5.87
N LEU A 369 -14.76 -13.17 -5.29
CA LEU A 369 -14.62 -13.43 -3.85
C LEU A 369 -14.77 -12.16 -2.99
N LEU A 370 -14.18 -11.05 -3.41
CA LEU A 370 -14.32 -9.75 -2.73
C LEU A 370 -15.76 -9.23 -2.75
N GLU A 371 -16.45 -9.36 -3.88
CA GLU A 371 -17.84 -8.94 -4.06
C GLU A 371 -18.82 -9.89 -3.34
N SER A 372 -18.47 -11.17 -3.22
CA SER A 372 -19.21 -12.17 -2.43
C SER A 372 -19.03 -12.00 -0.91
N SER A 373 -17.94 -11.36 -0.47
CA SER A 373 -17.70 -10.97 0.93
C SER A 373 -18.55 -9.74 1.27
N PRO A 374 -19.59 -9.81 2.13
CA PRO A 374 -20.50 -8.68 2.34
C PRO A 374 -19.92 -7.55 3.21
N LYS A 375 -18.66 -7.69 3.65
CA LYS A 375 -17.84 -6.60 4.21
C LYS A 375 -16.78 -6.09 3.25
N GLN A 376 -16.69 -6.67 2.04
CA GLN A 376 -15.63 -6.45 1.07
C GLN A 376 -14.24 -6.56 1.71
N ILE A 377 -14.04 -7.62 2.51
CA ILE A 377 -12.76 -7.94 3.16
C ILE A 377 -12.11 -9.09 2.39
N LEU A 378 -10.90 -8.83 1.89
CA LEU A 378 -10.07 -9.80 1.17
C LEU A 378 -8.59 -9.54 1.50
N PRO A 379 -8.07 -10.10 2.61
CA PRO A 379 -6.66 -9.98 3.01
C PRO A 379 -5.75 -10.49 1.89
N LEU A 380 -4.59 -9.90 1.66
CA LEU A 380 -3.64 -10.31 0.61
C LEU A 380 -2.25 -10.58 1.20
N GLY A 381 -1.52 -11.56 0.64
CA GLY A 381 -0.18 -11.97 1.07
C GLY A 381 0.52 -12.77 -0.02
N SER A 382 1.83 -13.02 0.10
CA SER A 382 2.64 -13.64 -0.96
C SER A 382 3.00 -15.12 -0.76
N ASP A 383 2.93 -15.70 0.44
CA ASP A 383 3.53 -17.04 0.70
C ASP A 383 5.05 -17.12 0.45
N PHE A 384 5.77 -16.02 0.66
CA PHE A 384 7.23 -16.07 0.56
C PHE A 384 7.79 -17.17 1.49
N PRO A 385 8.74 -18.01 1.03
CA PRO A 385 9.56 -17.83 -0.18
C PRO A 385 9.06 -18.50 -1.47
N VAL A 386 7.85 -19.10 -1.51
CA VAL A 386 7.27 -19.65 -2.77
C VAL A 386 7.18 -18.57 -3.85
N GLU A 387 6.94 -17.33 -3.41
CA GLU A 387 6.85 -16.15 -4.26
C GLU A 387 7.66 -15.00 -3.65
N GLY A 388 7.89 -13.94 -4.46
CA GLY A 388 8.65 -12.78 -4.04
C GLY A 388 8.11 -12.14 -2.75
N VAL A 389 9.00 -11.92 -1.78
CA VAL A 389 8.73 -11.21 -0.51
C VAL A 389 8.34 -9.73 -0.73
N ASN A 390 8.69 -9.15 -1.88
CA ASN A 390 8.34 -7.77 -2.23
C ASN A 390 6.81 -7.59 -2.46
N PRO A 391 6.07 -6.85 -1.61
CA PRO A 391 4.62 -6.73 -1.74
C PRO A 391 4.18 -5.94 -2.97
N LEU A 392 5.05 -5.10 -3.56
CA LEU A 392 4.77 -4.35 -4.78
C LEU A 392 4.56 -5.26 -5.99
N LEU A 393 5.24 -6.42 -6.01
CA LEU A 393 5.02 -7.48 -6.99
C LEU A 393 3.58 -8.00 -6.89
N GLY A 394 3.15 -8.33 -5.67
CA GLY A 394 1.76 -8.70 -5.41
C GLY A 394 0.78 -7.62 -5.85
N PHE A 395 1.01 -6.37 -5.45
CA PHE A 395 0.13 -5.23 -5.76
C PHE A 395 -0.03 -5.03 -7.27
N TYR A 396 1.08 -5.09 -8.02
CA TYR A 396 1.07 -5.08 -9.48
C TYR A 396 0.20 -6.22 -10.06
N ALA A 397 0.39 -7.46 -9.59
CA ALA A 397 -0.36 -8.60 -10.08
C ALA A 397 -1.86 -8.55 -9.74
N ALA A 398 -2.26 -7.94 -8.60
CA ALA A 398 -3.68 -7.70 -8.30
C ALA A 398 -4.37 -6.79 -9.30
N VAL A 399 -3.70 -5.70 -9.68
CA VAL A 399 -4.30 -4.63 -10.50
C VAL A 399 -4.16 -4.89 -11.99
N THR A 400 -3.16 -5.68 -12.41
CA THR A 400 -2.89 -6.00 -13.81
C THR A 400 -3.23 -7.44 -14.20
N ARG A 401 -3.08 -8.41 -13.30
CA ARG A 401 -3.03 -9.86 -13.64
C ARG A 401 -2.07 -10.16 -14.80
N LEU A 402 -0.92 -9.49 -14.79
CA LEU A 402 0.23 -9.73 -15.66
C LEU A 402 1.40 -10.25 -14.82
N THR A 403 2.27 -11.02 -15.46
CA THR A 403 3.63 -11.34 -14.97
C THR A 403 4.49 -10.06 -14.87
N ALA A 404 5.59 -10.09 -14.12
CA ALA A 404 6.46 -8.91 -13.92
C ALA A 404 7.11 -8.34 -15.20
N ASP A 405 7.15 -9.11 -16.28
CA ASP A 405 7.59 -8.66 -17.61
C ASP A 405 6.44 -8.13 -18.49
N GLY A 406 5.24 -8.00 -17.93
CA GLY A 406 4.07 -7.41 -18.58
C GLY A 406 3.21 -8.36 -19.40
N ARG A 407 3.38 -9.69 -19.28
CA ARG A 407 2.71 -10.69 -20.15
C ARG A 407 1.62 -11.49 -19.45
N SER A 408 0.72 -12.07 -20.25
CA SER A 408 -0.18 -13.16 -19.85
C SER A 408 -0.63 -14.02 -21.05
N PRO A 409 -1.20 -15.23 -20.86
CA PRO A 409 -1.84 -16.00 -21.93
C PRO A 409 -2.95 -15.25 -22.67
N HIS A 410 -3.61 -14.28 -22.03
CA HIS A 410 -4.69 -13.45 -22.60
C HIS A 410 -4.17 -12.06 -23.06
N GLY A 411 -2.87 -11.97 -23.32
CA GLY A 411 -2.18 -10.75 -23.76
C GLY A 411 -2.13 -9.65 -22.70
N ASP A 412 -1.88 -8.43 -23.16
CA ASP A 412 -1.64 -7.24 -22.33
C ASP A 412 -2.86 -6.82 -21.50
N SER A 413 -4.05 -7.35 -21.84
CA SER A 413 -5.29 -7.15 -21.09
C SER A 413 -5.31 -7.86 -19.73
N GLY A 414 -4.34 -8.74 -19.45
CA GLY A 414 -4.22 -9.51 -18.22
C GLY A 414 -4.98 -10.84 -18.26
N TRP A 415 -4.54 -11.80 -17.46
CA TRP A 415 -5.20 -13.09 -17.36
C TRP A 415 -6.51 -12.96 -16.56
N TYR A 416 -7.65 -13.31 -17.16
CA TYR A 416 -9.00 -13.05 -16.65
C TYR A 416 -9.18 -11.60 -16.13
N PRO A 417 -9.27 -10.58 -17.01
CA PRO A 417 -9.27 -9.16 -16.63
C PRO A 417 -10.42 -8.74 -15.71
N SER A 418 -11.56 -9.46 -15.75
CA SER A 418 -12.69 -9.26 -14.85
C SER A 418 -12.34 -9.48 -13.38
N GLU A 419 -11.36 -10.35 -13.10
CA GLU A 419 -10.91 -10.72 -11.75
C GLU A 419 -9.75 -9.86 -11.24
N ARG A 420 -9.48 -8.71 -11.88
CA ARG A 420 -8.58 -7.66 -11.38
C ARG A 420 -9.21 -6.94 -10.18
N LEU A 421 -8.37 -6.59 -9.21
CA LEU A 421 -8.73 -5.68 -8.13
C LEU A 421 -8.37 -4.23 -8.51
N THR A 422 -9.13 -3.25 -8.02
CA THR A 422 -8.68 -1.85 -8.08
C THR A 422 -7.49 -1.62 -7.15
N ARG A 423 -6.70 -0.55 -7.38
CA ARG A 423 -5.57 -0.16 -6.51
C ARG A 423 -6.00 -0.02 -5.05
N THR A 424 -7.15 0.60 -4.79
CA THR A 424 -7.70 0.75 -3.44
C THR A 424 -8.05 -0.58 -2.80
N GLN A 425 -8.65 -1.52 -3.54
CA GLN A 425 -8.96 -2.87 -3.05
C GLN A 425 -7.68 -3.68 -2.78
N ALA A 426 -6.68 -3.58 -3.65
CA ALA A 426 -5.38 -4.23 -3.47
C ALA A 426 -4.62 -3.69 -2.24
N LEU A 427 -4.52 -2.36 -2.09
CA LEU A 427 -3.86 -1.75 -0.93
C LEU A 427 -4.59 -2.08 0.37
N LYS A 428 -5.93 -1.98 0.37
CA LYS A 428 -6.77 -2.37 1.52
C LYS A 428 -6.57 -3.85 1.88
N GLY A 429 -6.51 -4.73 0.89
CA GLY A 429 -6.23 -6.15 1.04
C GLY A 429 -4.90 -6.42 1.76
N MET A 430 -3.85 -5.69 1.38
CA MET A 430 -2.51 -5.82 1.97
C MET A 430 -2.33 -5.14 3.33
N THR A 431 -3.26 -4.29 3.76
CA THR A 431 -3.09 -3.45 4.96
C THR A 431 -4.24 -3.65 5.96
N LEU A 432 -5.38 -3.00 5.75
CA LEU A 432 -6.55 -3.06 6.62
C LEU A 432 -7.12 -4.48 6.74
N ASP A 433 -7.21 -5.23 5.65
CA ASP A 433 -7.79 -6.57 5.67
C ASP A 433 -6.81 -7.60 6.21
N ALA A 434 -5.50 -7.42 5.98
CA ALA A 434 -4.45 -8.17 6.66
C ALA A 434 -4.48 -7.95 8.18
N ALA A 435 -4.57 -6.69 8.64
CA ALA A 435 -4.74 -6.39 10.07
C ALA A 435 -6.05 -6.98 10.64
N TYR A 436 -7.14 -6.93 9.87
CA TYR A 436 -8.41 -7.56 10.26
C TYR A 436 -8.29 -9.08 10.39
N ALA A 437 -7.57 -9.73 9.48
CA ALA A 437 -7.34 -11.18 9.52
C ALA A 437 -6.60 -11.67 10.78
N SER A 438 -5.77 -10.81 11.40
CA SER A 438 -4.98 -11.09 12.61
C SER A 438 -5.54 -10.45 13.88
N PHE A 439 -6.77 -9.92 13.87
CA PHE A 439 -7.42 -9.23 15.00
C PHE A 439 -6.75 -7.91 15.43
N ALA A 440 -5.96 -7.31 14.54
CA ALA A 440 -5.20 -6.10 14.76
C ALA A 440 -5.81 -4.87 14.06
N GLU A 441 -7.04 -4.92 13.55
CA GLU A 441 -7.66 -3.79 12.81
C GLU A 441 -7.87 -2.52 13.66
N HIS A 442 -7.77 -2.63 14.99
CA HIS A 442 -7.82 -1.50 15.91
C HIS A 442 -6.42 -0.95 16.26
N GLU A 443 -5.35 -1.66 15.95
CA GLU A 443 -3.95 -1.26 16.24
C GLU A 443 -3.14 -0.96 14.97
N LEU A 444 -3.42 -1.63 13.86
CA LEU A 444 -2.59 -1.68 12.64
C LEU A 444 -3.39 -1.42 11.35
N GLY A 445 -2.68 -1.41 10.22
CA GLY A 445 -3.27 -1.42 8.87
C GLY A 445 -3.74 -0.06 8.33
N SER A 446 -3.65 1.03 9.12
CA SER A 446 -3.95 2.39 8.65
C SER A 446 -3.34 3.46 9.56
N LEU A 447 -2.95 4.60 8.99
CA LEU A 447 -2.46 5.75 9.75
C LEU A 447 -3.63 6.63 10.23
N VAL A 448 -4.15 6.31 11.42
CA VAL A 448 -5.16 7.12 12.14
C VAL A 448 -4.78 7.23 13.61
N ALA A 449 -5.20 8.31 14.28
CA ALA A 449 -4.92 8.52 15.69
C ALA A 449 -5.41 7.34 16.56
N GLY A 450 -4.57 6.91 17.50
CA GLY A 450 -4.83 5.74 18.36
C GLY A 450 -4.25 4.41 17.85
N LYS A 451 -3.83 4.33 16.57
CA LYS A 451 -3.10 3.17 16.03
C LYS A 451 -1.59 3.30 16.18
N ARG A 452 -0.87 2.18 16.08
CA ARG A 452 0.60 2.15 16.05
C ARG A 452 1.12 2.77 14.75
N ALA A 453 2.22 3.50 14.86
CA ALA A 453 2.86 4.17 13.73
C ALA A 453 3.74 3.20 12.93
N ASP A 454 3.08 2.28 12.23
CA ASP A 454 3.69 1.31 11.32
C ASP A 454 3.43 1.73 9.87
N PHE A 455 4.47 2.11 9.14
CA PHE A 455 4.35 2.60 7.77
C PHE A 455 5.65 2.50 6.98
N VAL A 456 5.52 2.71 5.67
CA VAL A 456 6.59 2.69 4.68
C VAL A 456 6.62 4.00 3.92
N LEU A 457 7.81 4.43 3.51
CA LEU A 457 7.98 5.51 2.56
C LEU A 457 8.42 4.91 1.23
N PHE A 458 7.65 5.14 0.18
CA PHE A 458 8.02 4.81 -1.19
C PHE A 458 8.60 6.03 -1.91
N ASP A 459 9.42 5.79 -2.93
CA ASP A 459 9.98 6.82 -3.80
C ASP A 459 8.99 7.37 -4.85
N ARG A 460 7.76 6.84 -4.90
CA ARG A 460 6.64 7.32 -5.73
C ARG A 460 5.29 6.83 -5.22
N ASP A 461 4.23 7.48 -5.69
CA ASP A 461 2.85 7.07 -5.40
C ASP A 461 2.41 5.90 -6.31
N ILE A 462 2.30 4.71 -5.72
CA ILE A 462 1.79 3.50 -6.37
C ILE A 462 0.29 3.55 -6.72
N MET A 463 -0.45 4.51 -6.15
CA MET A 463 -1.86 4.74 -6.45
C MET A 463 -2.06 5.47 -7.78
N GLU A 464 -1.07 6.26 -8.22
CA GLU A 464 -1.12 7.04 -9.47
C GLU A 464 -0.16 6.52 -10.56
N ALA A 465 1.01 5.97 -10.21
CA ALA A 465 2.05 5.47 -11.13
C ALA A 465 1.52 4.61 -12.29
N SER A 466 2.22 4.57 -13.43
CA SER A 466 1.87 3.61 -14.50
C SER A 466 2.08 2.16 -14.00
N PRO A 467 1.39 1.15 -14.58
CA PRO A 467 1.58 -0.24 -14.16
C PRO A 467 3.06 -0.67 -14.10
N MET A 468 3.88 -0.32 -15.09
CA MET A 468 5.30 -0.69 -15.10
C MET A 468 6.15 0.12 -14.11
N ASP A 469 5.70 1.31 -13.70
CA ASP A 469 6.42 2.13 -12.70
C ASP A 469 6.16 1.67 -11.26
N ILE A 470 5.04 0.96 -11.00
CA ILE A 470 4.79 0.25 -9.74
C ILE A 470 5.96 -0.71 -9.46
N LEU A 471 6.35 -1.54 -10.43
CA LEU A 471 7.42 -2.54 -10.30
C LEU A 471 8.80 -1.94 -10.03
N LYS A 472 9.02 -0.68 -10.44
CA LYS A 472 10.26 0.05 -10.18
C LYS A 472 10.31 0.65 -8.77
N THR A 473 9.20 0.66 -8.03
CA THR A 473 9.06 1.40 -6.76
C THR A 473 10.04 0.88 -5.72
N THR A 474 10.74 1.79 -5.05
CA THR A 474 11.70 1.44 -3.99
C THR A 474 11.20 1.91 -2.63
N VAL A 475 11.52 1.12 -1.60
CA VAL A 475 11.24 1.49 -0.21
C VAL A 475 12.40 2.34 0.29
N ILE A 476 12.13 3.60 0.61
CA ILE A 476 13.12 4.51 1.19
C ILE A 476 13.36 4.14 2.65
N ALA A 477 12.25 3.92 3.40
CA ALA A 477 12.28 3.67 4.83
C ALA A 477 11.10 2.80 5.29
N THR A 478 11.36 2.00 6.33
CA THR A 478 10.38 1.14 7.01
C THR A 478 10.34 1.51 8.49
N VAL A 479 9.16 1.86 8.99
CA VAL A 479 8.93 2.39 10.35
C VAL A 479 7.97 1.48 11.09
N ILE A 480 8.32 1.11 12.33
CA ILE A 480 7.52 0.23 13.22
C ILE A 480 7.53 0.82 14.63
N ASP A 481 6.35 0.95 15.25
CA ASP A 481 6.14 1.69 16.52
C ASP A 481 6.68 3.13 16.47
N GLY A 482 6.66 3.77 15.29
CA GLY A 482 7.23 5.11 15.07
C GLY A 482 8.77 5.15 15.03
N CYS A 483 9.44 4.01 15.22
CA CYS A 483 10.89 3.90 15.13
C CYS A 483 11.32 3.47 13.72
N LEU A 484 12.31 4.17 13.16
CA LEU A 484 12.95 3.81 11.90
C LEU A 484 13.68 2.47 12.06
N ARG A 485 13.21 1.43 11.38
CA ARG A 485 13.80 0.07 11.42
C ARG A 485 14.76 -0.17 10.26
N LEU A 486 14.51 0.47 9.13
CA LEU A 486 15.40 0.44 7.98
C LEU A 486 15.33 1.76 7.22
N LEU A 487 16.48 2.19 6.72
CA LEU A 487 16.65 3.31 5.81
C LEU A 487 17.61 2.86 4.70
N LEU A 488 17.10 2.65 3.49
CA LEU A 488 17.91 2.16 2.35
C LEU A 488 18.60 3.29 1.59
N TYR A 489 18.19 4.54 1.80
CA TYR A 489 18.85 5.72 1.29
C TYR A 489 19.65 6.40 2.40
N LEU A 490 20.98 6.25 2.39
CA LEU A 490 21.84 7.02 3.28
C LEU A 490 21.94 8.48 2.77
N PRO A 491 21.39 9.47 3.49
CA PRO A 491 21.76 10.85 3.25
C PRO A 491 23.26 11.05 3.56
N SER A 492 23.84 12.09 3.01
CA SER A 492 25.29 12.35 3.02
C SER A 492 25.89 12.43 4.44
N ALA A 493 27.21 12.25 4.55
CA ALA A 493 27.92 12.39 5.84
C ALA A 493 27.73 13.79 6.50
N SER A 494 27.39 14.81 5.72
CA SER A 494 26.96 16.13 6.20
C SER A 494 25.62 16.08 6.94
N GLU A 495 24.65 15.34 6.42
CA GLU A 495 23.31 15.18 7.00
C GLU A 495 23.36 14.27 8.24
N LEU A 496 24.13 13.18 8.20
CA LEU A 496 24.37 12.34 9.38
C LEU A 496 25.07 13.09 10.53
N ARG A 497 25.99 14.02 10.24
CA ARG A 497 26.60 14.87 11.28
C ARG A 497 25.59 15.80 11.93
N ALA A 498 24.64 16.35 11.17
CA ALA A 498 23.56 17.16 11.75
C ALA A 498 22.68 16.33 12.71
N MET A 499 22.38 15.07 12.36
CA MET A 499 21.55 14.17 13.20
C MET A 499 22.24 13.71 14.49
N SER A 500 23.58 13.75 14.57
CA SER A 500 24.34 13.25 15.74
C SER A 500 24.11 14.02 17.05
N ASN A 501 23.56 15.24 16.98
CA ASN A 501 23.14 16.00 18.14
C ASN A 501 21.64 16.33 18.02
N MET A 502 20.81 15.37 18.44
CA MET A 502 19.34 15.46 18.35
C MET A 502 18.78 16.79 18.88
N LYS A 503 19.37 17.37 19.95
CA LYS A 503 18.93 18.68 20.48
C LYS A 503 19.31 19.84 19.57
N ALA A 504 20.47 19.80 18.92
CA ALA A 504 20.84 20.81 17.92
C ALA A 504 20.04 20.64 16.62
N TYR A 505 19.82 19.41 16.15
CA TYR A 505 18.97 19.12 14.98
C TYR A 505 17.53 19.60 15.20
N LEU A 506 16.94 19.28 16.36
CA LEU A 506 15.62 19.77 16.74
C LEU A 506 15.61 21.29 16.92
N ALA A 507 16.64 21.89 17.52
CA ALA A 507 16.73 23.35 17.66
C ALA A 507 16.94 24.09 16.32
N GLU A 508 17.65 23.49 15.36
CA GLU A 508 17.93 24.10 14.04
C GLU A 508 16.76 23.93 13.06
N LYS A 509 16.01 22.81 13.16
CA LYS A 509 15.01 22.42 12.17
C LYS A 509 13.55 22.48 12.67
N TYR A 510 13.31 22.46 13.99
CA TYR A 510 11.97 22.22 14.58
C TYR A 510 11.64 23.04 15.85
N MET A 511 12.53 23.91 16.36
CA MET A 511 12.25 24.79 17.50
C MET A 511 12.63 26.24 17.14
N SER A 512 12.05 27.21 17.85
CA SER A 512 12.34 28.64 17.66
C SER A 512 12.36 29.42 18.98
N GLY A 513 12.91 30.63 18.94
CA GLY A 513 13.05 31.53 20.08
C GLY A 513 14.28 31.27 20.96
N PRO A 514 14.44 32.02 22.07
CA PRO A 514 15.72 32.14 22.80
C PRO A 514 16.32 30.81 23.30
N LYS A 515 15.46 29.80 23.51
CA LYS A 515 15.87 28.45 23.93
C LYS A 515 16.54 27.66 22.80
N ALA A 516 16.09 27.83 21.56
CA ALA A 516 16.71 27.22 20.38
C ALA A 516 18.07 27.87 20.11
N ASP A 517 18.12 29.21 20.12
CA ASP A 517 19.36 29.99 19.94
C ASP A 517 20.43 29.62 20.97
N ALA A 518 20.05 29.48 22.24
CA ALA A 518 20.97 29.08 23.31
C ALA A 518 21.51 27.65 23.18
N ILE A 519 20.75 26.74 22.54
CA ILE A 519 21.21 25.37 22.24
C ILE A 519 22.21 25.40 21.07
N LEU A 520 21.90 26.12 20.00
CA LEU A 520 22.75 26.23 18.81
C LEU A 520 24.06 26.97 19.12
N ALA A 521 24.01 28.05 19.92
CA ALA A 521 25.18 28.82 20.33
C ALA A 521 26.21 28.00 21.14
N LYS A 522 25.77 26.96 21.88
CA LYS A 522 26.66 26.06 22.63
C LYS A 522 27.38 25.02 21.75
N VAL A 523 26.90 24.79 20.53
CA VAL A 523 27.41 23.74 19.61
C VAL A 523 28.29 24.34 18.48
N GLY A 524 28.28 25.67 18.31
CA GLY A 524 29.11 26.36 17.33
C GLY A 524 30.63 26.27 17.58
N PRO A 525 31.47 26.25 16.54
CA PRO A 525 32.92 26.11 16.69
C PRO A 525 33.55 27.36 17.31
N LYS A 526 34.19 27.20 18.48
CA LYS A 526 34.98 28.28 19.13
C LYS A 526 36.15 28.71 18.25
N LYS A 527 35.97 29.79 17.48
CA LYS A 527 37.06 30.45 16.73
C LYS A 527 38.14 30.95 17.71
N LYS A 528 39.29 30.27 17.75
CA LYS A 528 40.51 30.80 18.39
C LYS A 528 40.87 32.14 17.74
N LYS A 529 40.72 33.25 18.46
CA LYS A 529 41.33 34.53 18.07
C LYS A 529 42.86 34.36 18.10
N ARG A 530 43.53 34.47 16.95
CA ARG A 530 44.98 34.72 16.92
C ARG A 530 45.19 36.13 17.48
N LYS A 531 45.83 36.25 18.66
CA LYS A 531 46.37 37.53 19.13
C LYS A 531 47.48 37.96 18.17
N ALA A 532 47.50 39.25 17.80
CA ALA A 532 48.68 39.87 17.21
C ALA A 532 49.80 39.94 18.27
N ALA A 533 51.05 39.92 17.82
CA ALA A 533 52.21 39.91 18.71
C ALA A 533 52.47 41.29 19.33
N ALA A 534 52.69 41.29 20.64
CA ALA A 534 53.37 42.35 21.40
C ALA A 534 54.20 41.67 22.51
N ALA A 535 55.25 42.36 22.97
CA ALA A 535 56.41 41.80 23.67
C ALA A 535 56.13 41.20 25.09
N PRO A 536 57.07 40.41 25.67
CA PRO A 536 56.80 39.56 26.83
C PRO A 536 57.22 40.16 28.19
N SER A 537 56.37 39.96 29.19
CA SER A 537 56.64 39.93 30.63
C SER A 537 55.39 39.37 31.31
N GLY A 538 55.41 38.45 32.27
CA GLY A 538 56.50 37.72 32.96
C GLY A 538 55.91 37.20 34.28
N PHE A 539 56.36 36.04 34.78
CA PHE A 539 55.94 35.42 36.05
C PHE A 539 54.44 34.98 36.16
N VAL A 540 54.01 34.12 37.09
CA VAL A 540 54.51 32.80 37.60
C VAL A 540 53.46 32.30 38.62
N VAL A 541 53.25 30.97 38.72
CA VAL A 541 52.58 30.27 39.87
C VAL A 541 51.07 30.56 40.08
N ASP A 542 50.22 29.66 40.62
CA ASP A 542 50.21 28.18 40.75
C ASP A 542 48.85 27.72 41.36
N VAL A 543 48.66 26.40 41.47
CA VAL A 543 47.77 25.60 42.35
C VAL A 543 46.26 25.89 42.48
N ASP A 544 45.51 24.79 42.37
CA ASP A 544 44.34 24.34 43.16
C ASP A 544 43.09 25.25 43.28
N GLY A 545 41.86 24.72 43.37
CA GLY A 545 41.40 23.33 43.44
C GLY A 545 39.99 23.31 44.07
N GLY A 546 39.29 22.18 44.05
CA GLY A 546 38.08 22.00 44.88
C GLY A 546 36.73 22.31 44.23
N TRP A 547 36.12 21.25 43.72
CA TRP A 547 34.71 20.86 43.86
C TRP A 547 33.82 21.68 44.82
N GLY A 548 32.61 22.00 44.36
CA GLY A 548 31.47 22.45 45.17
C GLY A 548 30.24 22.63 44.29
N ASP A 549 29.19 21.84 44.51
CA ASP A 549 27.97 21.84 43.70
C ASP A 549 26.76 22.35 44.50
N GLU A 550 25.70 22.71 43.79
CA GLU A 550 24.34 23.05 44.25
C GLU A 550 24.05 24.40 44.95
N ALA A 551 23.45 25.29 44.15
CA ALA A 551 22.16 25.97 44.37
C ALA A 551 21.93 26.88 45.60
N LYS A 552 21.77 28.20 45.34
CA LYS A 552 20.42 28.80 45.27
C LYS A 552 20.37 30.21 44.65
N GLU A 553 19.14 30.69 44.53
CA GLU A 553 18.68 32.02 44.11
C GLU A 553 19.38 33.17 44.86
N ASP A 554 19.48 34.35 44.25
CA ASP A 554 18.88 35.57 44.83
C ASP A 554 18.75 36.74 43.83
N MET A 555 17.96 37.73 44.23
CA MET A 555 17.50 38.86 43.41
C MET A 555 18.31 40.17 43.60
N GLU A 556 17.85 41.21 42.89
CA GLU A 556 17.86 42.63 43.30
C GLU A 556 19.19 43.43 43.28
N ASP A 557 19.25 44.35 42.29
CA ASP A 557 19.07 45.81 42.49
C ASP A 557 20.09 46.80 41.88
N VAL A 558 19.49 47.68 41.05
CA VAL A 558 19.57 49.16 40.93
C VAL A 558 20.89 49.90 41.22
N GLU A 559 21.29 50.75 40.26
CA GLU A 559 21.77 52.17 40.35
C GLU A 559 22.67 52.49 39.12
N GLU A 560 22.78 53.70 38.57
CA GLU A 560 21.89 54.87 38.51
C GLU A 560 22.23 55.67 37.21
N ALA A 561 21.57 56.81 36.94
CA ALA A 561 21.67 57.56 35.68
C ALA A 561 22.82 58.59 35.64
N VAL A 562 23.19 59.09 34.44
CA VAL A 562 23.49 60.52 34.20
C VAL A 562 23.01 60.96 32.78
N VAL A 563 22.55 62.21 32.72
CA VAL A 563 21.90 62.93 31.61
C VAL A 563 22.89 63.49 30.56
N ALA A 564 22.45 63.57 29.30
CA ALA A 564 22.85 64.64 28.38
C ALA A 564 21.71 65.03 27.42
N THR A 565 21.20 66.26 27.57
CA THR A 565 20.23 66.91 26.68
C THR A 565 20.93 67.66 25.55
N ASP A 566 20.36 67.75 24.34
CA ASP A 566 19.80 69.05 23.90
C ASP A 566 19.02 69.10 22.57
N ARG A 567 18.07 70.05 22.56
CA ARG A 567 17.58 70.92 21.47
C ARG A 567 16.89 70.37 20.20
N SER A 568 15.61 70.74 20.16
CA SER A 568 14.72 70.85 19.01
C SER A 568 15.11 71.93 17.99
N PHE A 569 14.55 71.87 16.77
CA PHE A 569 13.89 73.05 16.16
C PHE A 569 12.77 72.65 15.19
N LYS A 570 11.84 73.59 14.93
CA LYS A 570 10.55 73.39 14.21
C LYS A 570 10.56 73.96 12.78
N LYS A 571 9.77 73.33 11.90
CA LYS A 571 8.96 73.90 10.79
C LYS A 571 9.66 74.80 9.72
N ARG A 572 9.46 74.45 8.44
CA ARG A 572 8.43 75.11 7.59
C ARG A 572 8.06 74.29 6.34
N LYS A 573 7.00 74.74 5.64
CA LYS A 573 6.34 74.14 4.47
C LYS A 573 5.89 75.31 3.56
N VAL A 574 5.60 75.05 2.27
CA VAL A 574 4.84 75.90 1.29
C VAL A 574 5.65 76.82 0.33
N ALA A 575 5.87 76.35 -0.92
CA ALA A 575 5.35 76.85 -2.24
C ALA A 575 5.67 78.31 -2.75
N PRO A 576 5.26 78.73 -3.98
CA PRO A 576 5.43 78.15 -5.35
C PRO A 576 5.75 79.21 -6.48
N THR A 577 5.55 78.83 -7.78
CA THR A 577 5.28 79.67 -9.00
C THR A 577 6.43 80.52 -9.60
N GLU A 578 6.54 80.85 -10.91
CA GLU A 578 5.65 80.70 -12.09
C GLU A 578 6.38 80.69 -13.48
N GLU A 579 5.64 80.91 -14.59
CA GLU A 579 5.99 80.98 -16.05
C GLU A 579 6.07 79.63 -16.83
N GLY A 580 5.41 79.41 -17.98
CA GLY A 580 4.35 80.17 -18.70
C GLY A 580 3.97 79.56 -20.08
N SER A 581 2.69 79.70 -20.52
CA SER A 581 2.09 79.31 -21.84
C SER A 581 2.01 77.79 -22.18
N GLY A 582 1.06 77.26 -22.99
CA GLY A 582 -0.20 77.79 -23.55
C GLY A 582 -0.70 77.06 -24.83
N TRP A 583 -1.92 76.50 -24.82
CA TRP A 583 -2.72 75.94 -25.97
C TRP A 583 -2.19 74.60 -26.61
N ALA A 584 -2.91 73.50 -26.92
CA ALA A 584 -4.32 73.12 -27.24
C ALA A 584 -4.50 72.74 -28.73
N THR A 585 -5.15 71.66 -29.22
CA THR A 585 -5.80 70.41 -28.69
C THR A 585 -6.05 69.43 -29.89
N ILE A 586 -6.65 68.23 -29.68
CA ILE A 586 -7.43 67.35 -30.62
C ILE A 586 -6.78 66.01 -31.10
N GLN A 587 -7.51 64.89 -30.94
CA GLN A 587 -7.26 63.50 -31.48
C GLN A 587 -8.15 63.25 -32.75
N PRO A 588 -8.49 62.01 -33.24
CA PRO A 588 -7.94 60.63 -33.11
C PRO A 588 -7.82 59.86 -34.46
N GLY A 589 -7.44 58.55 -34.45
CA GLY A 589 -8.13 57.54 -35.30
C GLY A 589 -7.35 56.43 -36.05
N ILE A 590 -7.44 55.19 -35.52
CA ILE A 590 -7.69 53.88 -36.21
C ILE A 590 -6.60 53.20 -37.12
N LYS A 591 -6.48 51.87 -36.92
CA LYS A 591 -6.00 50.69 -37.73
C LYS A 591 -5.46 50.89 -39.17
N GLU A 592 -4.65 50.00 -39.79
CA GLU A 592 -4.73 48.53 -39.85
C GLU A 592 -3.39 47.81 -40.27
N GLU A 593 -3.45 46.63 -40.90
CA GLU A 593 -2.46 45.52 -40.95
C GLU A 593 -1.15 45.62 -41.80
N SER A 594 -0.32 44.58 -41.66
CA SER A 594 1.03 44.31 -42.23
C SER A 594 1.15 44.23 -43.78
N PRO A 595 2.39 44.17 -44.33
CA PRO A 595 2.88 42.88 -44.85
C PRO A 595 4.42 42.62 -44.71
N ALA A 596 4.87 41.45 -45.20
CA ALA A 596 6.26 40.95 -45.31
C ALA A 596 6.78 41.05 -46.78
N PRO A 597 7.87 40.38 -47.27
CA PRO A 597 8.92 39.55 -46.64
C PRO A 597 10.39 39.79 -47.19
N ASP A 598 11.30 38.88 -46.78
CA ASP A 598 12.48 38.34 -47.52
C ASP A 598 13.90 38.96 -47.47
N GLU A 599 14.84 38.03 -47.73
CA GLU A 599 16.30 38.07 -47.98
C GLU A 599 17.31 38.20 -46.80
N GLN A 600 18.18 37.18 -46.70
CA GLN A 600 19.47 37.17 -45.97
C GLN A 600 20.63 37.25 -46.97
N PRO A 601 21.85 37.59 -46.52
CA PRO A 601 22.91 36.59 -46.72
C PRO A 601 23.92 36.42 -45.56
N GLN A 602 24.14 35.15 -45.23
CA GLN A 602 25.38 34.42 -44.90
C GLN A 602 26.50 34.97 -43.96
N VAL A 603 26.67 34.24 -42.85
CA VAL A 603 27.89 33.53 -42.37
C VAL A 603 29.18 34.31 -42.03
N VAL A 604 29.53 34.30 -40.74
CA VAL A 604 30.81 33.75 -40.22
C VAL A 604 30.51 32.94 -38.95
N VAL A 605 31.20 31.82 -38.73
CA VAL A 605 31.10 30.97 -37.53
C VAL A 605 32.46 30.91 -36.83
N GLU A 606 32.48 31.17 -35.52
CA GLU A 606 33.55 30.72 -34.61
C GLU A 606 32.95 29.74 -33.60
N GLU A 607 33.60 28.60 -33.39
CA GLU A 607 33.17 27.56 -32.45
C GLU A 607 33.74 27.81 -31.04
N THR A 608 32.90 27.67 -30.01
CA THR A 608 33.33 27.65 -28.61
C THR A 608 32.95 26.34 -27.93
N ALA A 609 33.86 25.80 -27.13
CA ALA A 609 33.77 24.46 -26.53
C ALA A 609 32.59 24.25 -25.57
N PHE A 610 32.12 23.00 -25.52
CA PHE A 610 30.98 22.51 -24.74
C PHE A 610 31.25 22.47 -23.23
N VAL A 611 30.32 23.02 -22.43
CA VAL A 611 30.29 22.91 -20.96
C VAL A 611 29.00 22.20 -20.56
N GLY A 612 29.11 21.16 -19.73
CA GLY A 612 28.01 20.24 -19.43
C GLY A 612 26.85 20.86 -18.64
N GLY A 613 25.63 20.71 -19.17
CA GLY A 613 24.36 21.05 -18.54
C GLY A 613 23.21 20.32 -19.23
N LEU A 614 22.00 20.31 -18.65
CA LEU A 614 20.82 19.70 -19.27
C LEU A 614 20.39 20.47 -20.53
N VAL A 615 20.41 19.80 -21.68
CA VAL A 615 20.14 20.38 -23.00
C VAL A 615 18.73 19.98 -23.47
N SER A 616 17.94 20.93 -24.00
CA SER A 616 16.61 20.63 -24.54
C SER A 616 16.68 19.83 -25.85
N ALA A 617 15.63 19.07 -26.18
CA ALA A 617 15.59 18.25 -27.39
C ALA A 617 15.79 19.04 -28.72
N GLN A 618 15.45 20.33 -28.75
CA GLN A 618 15.72 21.21 -29.89
C GLN A 618 17.21 21.61 -29.98
N GLN A 619 17.85 21.89 -28.84
CA GLN A 619 19.28 22.22 -28.80
C GLN A 619 20.14 20.97 -29.11
N LEU A 620 19.72 19.79 -28.66
CA LEU A 620 20.41 18.51 -28.92
C LEU A 620 20.36 18.13 -30.41
N ARG A 621 19.23 18.39 -31.09
CA ARG A 621 19.12 18.28 -32.56
C ARG A 621 19.99 19.27 -33.34
N LYS A 622 20.40 20.39 -32.72
CA LYS A 622 21.25 21.42 -33.33
C LYS A 622 22.76 21.18 -33.12
N ALA A 623 23.11 20.27 -32.20
CA ALA A 623 24.49 19.99 -31.78
C ALA A 623 25.01 18.61 -32.24
N LEU A 624 24.19 17.80 -32.90
CA LEU A 624 24.60 16.53 -33.51
C LEU A 624 25.21 16.82 -34.90
N PRO A 625 26.46 16.42 -35.18
CA PRO A 625 27.03 16.57 -36.51
C PRO A 625 26.29 15.67 -37.50
N GLN A 626 25.81 16.23 -38.61
CA GLN A 626 25.29 15.42 -39.70
C GLN A 626 26.45 14.73 -40.42
N THR A 627 26.59 13.43 -40.19
CA THR A 627 27.48 12.58 -40.98
C THR A 627 26.93 12.48 -42.40
N ASN A 628 27.62 13.11 -43.36
CA ASN A 628 27.40 12.91 -44.78
C ASN A 628 27.77 11.46 -45.15
N ALA A 629 26.79 10.56 -45.07
CA ALA A 629 26.79 9.29 -45.76
C ALA A 629 25.92 9.45 -47.01
N GLU A 630 26.47 9.18 -48.20
CA GLU A 630 25.69 9.17 -49.43
C GLU A 630 24.59 8.09 -49.34
N PRO A 631 23.30 8.45 -49.51
CA PRO A 631 22.23 7.47 -49.40
C PRO A 631 22.10 6.67 -50.70
N THR A 632 22.39 5.36 -50.62
CA THR A 632 21.65 4.40 -51.45
C THR A 632 20.16 4.48 -51.10
N ALA A 633 19.31 4.47 -52.14
CA ALA A 633 17.88 4.80 -52.11
C ALA A 633 17.12 4.42 -50.81
N THR A 634 16.31 5.37 -50.33
CA THR A 634 15.57 5.26 -49.08
C THR A 634 14.25 4.50 -49.24
N ALA A 635 13.77 3.89 -48.14
CA ALA A 635 12.49 3.18 -48.13
C ALA A 635 11.28 4.08 -48.45
N GLU A 636 11.39 5.40 -48.26
CA GLU A 636 10.35 6.36 -48.66
C GLU A 636 10.29 6.56 -50.18
N GLU A 637 11.42 6.50 -50.89
CA GLU A 637 11.46 6.54 -52.36
C GLU A 637 10.87 5.25 -52.98
N MET A 638 11.11 4.10 -52.35
CA MET A 638 10.44 2.84 -52.73
C MET A 638 8.92 2.88 -52.48
N ALA A 639 8.47 3.59 -51.44
CA ALA A 639 7.04 3.79 -51.18
C ALA A 639 6.39 4.78 -52.16
N LEU A 640 7.11 5.82 -52.60
CA LEU A 640 6.64 6.75 -53.65
C LEU A 640 6.46 6.06 -55.02
N ALA A 641 7.17 4.96 -55.28
CA ALA A 641 7.01 4.18 -56.51
C ALA A 641 5.69 3.36 -56.58
N GLN A 642 4.88 3.34 -55.52
CA GLN A 642 3.60 2.60 -55.45
C GLN A 642 2.40 3.49 -55.04
N GLU A 643 2.24 4.67 -55.66
CA GLU A 643 1.00 5.45 -55.51
C GLU A 643 -0.20 4.82 -56.26
N THR A 644 -1.09 4.17 -55.51
CA THR A 644 -2.39 3.67 -56.02
C THR A 644 -3.30 4.82 -56.43
N VAL A 645 -3.56 4.97 -57.74
CA VAL A 645 -4.41 6.04 -58.29
C VAL A 645 -5.90 5.73 -58.12
N TYR A 646 -6.56 6.41 -57.20
CA TYR A 646 -8.01 6.36 -57.04
C TYR A 646 -8.72 7.26 -58.07
N ARG A 647 -9.81 6.73 -58.67
CA ARG A 647 -10.69 7.45 -59.60
C ARG A 647 -12.14 7.38 -59.13
N ASP A 648 -12.92 8.39 -59.46
CA ASP A 648 -14.37 8.37 -59.26
C ASP A 648 -15.09 7.51 -60.32
N ALA A 649 -16.40 7.31 -60.15
CA ALA A 649 -17.24 6.55 -61.07
C ALA A 649 -17.37 7.17 -62.48
N THR A 650 -16.83 8.38 -62.69
CA THR A 650 -16.75 9.07 -63.99
C THR A 650 -15.33 9.07 -64.57
N GLY A 651 -14.37 8.41 -63.91
CA GLY A 651 -13.01 8.21 -64.40
C GLY A 651 -12.00 9.33 -64.08
N ARG A 652 -12.38 10.35 -63.30
CA ARG A 652 -11.50 11.48 -62.95
C ARG A 652 -10.57 11.08 -61.79
N LYS A 653 -9.29 11.46 -61.85
CA LYS A 653 -8.32 11.18 -60.77
C LYS A 653 -8.67 11.99 -59.51
N ILE A 654 -8.81 11.33 -58.37
CA ILE A 654 -9.10 11.96 -57.08
C ILE A 654 -7.76 12.35 -56.42
N ASN A 655 -7.55 13.65 -56.15
CA ASN A 655 -6.39 14.11 -55.39
C ASN A 655 -6.61 13.87 -53.88
N THR A 656 -6.22 12.68 -53.42
CA THR A 656 -6.37 12.23 -52.02
C THR A 656 -5.63 13.12 -51.02
N LYS A 657 -4.54 13.78 -51.43
CA LYS A 657 -3.75 14.72 -50.60
C LYS A 657 -4.51 16.01 -50.32
N ALA A 658 -5.18 16.57 -51.33
CA ALA A 658 -6.05 17.74 -51.18
C ALA A 658 -7.27 17.43 -50.29
N ALA A 659 -7.95 16.31 -50.53
CA ALA A 659 -9.12 15.90 -49.74
C ALA A 659 -8.80 15.67 -48.25
N ARG A 660 -7.65 15.07 -47.93
CA ARG A 660 -7.19 14.90 -46.53
C ARG A 660 -6.85 16.23 -45.86
N ALA A 661 -6.23 17.17 -46.59
CA ALA A 661 -5.92 18.50 -46.06
C ALA A 661 -7.20 19.32 -45.76
N GLU A 662 -8.18 19.26 -46.67
CA GLU A 662 -9.47 19.92 -46.48
C GLU A 662 -10.26 19.31 -45.30
N ALA A 663 -10.32 17.98 -45.20
CA ALA A 663 -10.95 17.30 -44.06
C ALA A 663 -10.29 17.64 -42.71
N ALA A 664 -8.95 17.77 -42.68
CA ALA A 664 -8.23 18.20 -41.48
C ALA A 664 -8.54 19.66 -41.09
N ARG A 665 -8.68 20.56 -42.07
CA ARG A 665 -9.11 21.95 -41.82
C ARG A 665 -10.54 22.00 -41.28
N LEU A 666 -11.47 21.28 -41.91
CA LEU A 666 -12.87 21.22 -41.49
C LEU A 666 -13.03 20.64 -40.08
N LYS A 667 -12.19 19.66 -39.71
CA LYS A 667 -12.14 19.09 -38.36
C LYS A 667 -11.69 20.12 -37.32
N ARG A 668 -10.62 20.88 -37.57
CA ARG A 668 -10.17 21.96 -36.67
C ARG A 668 -11.24 23.03 -36.48
N GLU A 669 -11.86 23.49 -37.57
CA GLU A 669 -12.92 24.51 -37.50
C GLU A 669 -14.14 24.02 -36.69
N ARG A 670 -14.43 22.71 -36.74
CA ARG A 670 -15.47 22.08 -35.91
C ARG A 670 -15.07 21.99 -34.44
N GLU A 671 -13.83 21.58 -34.14
CA GLU A 671 -13.28 21.51 -32.78
C GLU A 671 -13.27 22.91 -32.13
N GLU A 672 -12.90 23.96 -32.87
CA GLU A 672 -12.96 25.36 -32.42
C GLU A 672 -14.39 25.83 -32.14
N LYS A 673 -15.35 25.50 -33.00
CA LYS A 673 -16.78 25.83 -32.79
C LYS A 673 -17.39 25.05 -31.62
N GLU A 674 -17.02 23.79 -31.43
CA GLU A 674 -17.45 22.99 -30.27
C GLU A 674 -16.81 23.53 -28.96
N ALA A 675 -15.54 23.98 -28.99
CA ALA A 675 -14.89 24.65 -27.87
C ALA A 675 -15.57 25.99 -27.51
N GLN A 676 -15.84 26.86 -28.50
CA GLN A 676 -16.60 28.11 -28.27
C GLN A 676 -17.99 27.83 -27.71
N LYS A 677 -18.68 26.78 -28.18
CA LYS A 677 -20.01 26.40 -27.68
C LYS A 677 -19.96 25.87 -26.24
N MET A 678 -18.91 25.12 -25.88
CA MET A 678 -18.67 24.73 -24.48
C MET A 678 -18.30 25.92 -23.59
N GLU A 679 -17.59 26.92 -24.10
CA GLU A 679 -17.28 28.14 -23.36
C GLU A 679 -18.50 29.06 -23.17
N TRP A 680 -19.37 29.14 -24.19
CA TRP A 680 -20.66 29.84 -24.11
C TRP A 680 -21.66 29.15 -23.17
N GLY A 681 -21.56 27.83 -22.99
CA GLY A 681 -22.36 27.06 -22.05
C GLY A 681 -21.99 27.20 -20.57
N LYS A 682 -20.86 27.85 -20.24
CA LYS A 682 -20.45 28.09 -18.85
C LYS A 682 -21.22 29.26 -18.26
N GLY A 683 -21.97 29.01 -17.18
CA GLY A 683 -22.73 30.03 -16.47
C GLY A 683 -21.82 31.07 -15.81
N LEU A 684 -22.36 32.27 -15.53
CA LEU A 684 -21.59 33.41 -14.97
C LEU A 684 -20.74 32.99 -13.75
N VAL A 685 -21.34 32.25 -12.81
CA VAL A 685 -20.68 31.74 -11.60
C VAL A 685 -19.46 30.88 -11.93
N GLN A 686 -19.51 30.06 -12.98
CA GLN A 686 -18.40 29.17 -13.38
C GLN A 686 -17.26 29.95 -14.04
N ARG A 687 -17.55 31.12 -14.64
CA ARG A 687 -16.53 32.05 -15.14
C ARG A 687 -15.89 32.81 -13.99
N ASP A 688 -16.69 33.36 -13.07
CA ASP A 688 -16.20 34.05 -11.87
C ASP A 688 -15.35 33.11 -10.97
N GLU A 689 -15.75 31.84 -10.81
CA GLU A 689 -14.98 30.83 -10.09
C GLU A 689 -13.68 30.46 -10.81
N ALA A 690 -13.69 30.36 -12.15
CA ALA A 690 -12.49 30.10 -12.92
C ALA A 690 -11.51 31.29 -12.90
N GLU A 691 -12.03 32.52 -12.92
CA GLU A 691 -11.24 33.75 -12.85
C GLU A 691 -10.68 33.97 -11.45
N LYS A 692 -11.46 33.73 -10.38
CA LYS A 692 -10.95 33.65 -9.00
C LYS A 692 -9.87 32.58 -8.85
N ARG A 693 -10.11 31.35 -9.33
CA ARG A 693 -9.12 30.27 -9.26
C ARG A 693 -7.84 30.60 -10.05
N LYS A 694 -7.95 31.34 -11.16
CA LYS A 694 -6.79 31.86 -11.90
C LYS A 694 -6.03 32.92 -11.09
N GLN A 695 -6.73 33.87 -10.47
CA GLN A 695 -6.13 34.88 -9.59
C GLN A 695 -5.48 34.24 -8.35
N GLU A 696 -6.10 33.22 -7.75
CA GLU A 696 -5.52 32.42 -6.66
C GLU A 696 -4.27 31.66 -7.11
N LEU A 697 -4.26 31.09 -8.32
CA LEU A 697 -3.09 30.41 -8.88
C LEU A 697 -1.95 31.40 -9.22
N GLU A 698 -2.26 32.60 -9.72
CA GLU A 698 -1.26 33.67 -9.92
C GLU A 698 -0.71 34.19 -8.58
N ALA A 699 -1.56 34.34 -7.56
CA ALA A 699 -1.12 34.66 -6.21
C ALA A 699 -0.26 33.55 -5.58
N GLN A 700 -0.58 32.28 -5.82
CA GLN A 700 0.22 31.14 -5.36
C GLN A 700 1.53 30.98 -6.14
N ARG A 701 1.59 31.37 -7.42
CA ARG A 701 2.81 31.36 -8.24
C ARG A 701 3.91 32.29 -7.68
N GLY A 702 3.52 33.34 -6.95
CA GLY A 702 4.45 34.22 -6.23
C GLY A 702 4.82 33.75 -4.81
N LYS A 703 4.14 32.75 -4.25
CA LYS A 703 4.43 32.23 -2.91
C LYS A 703 5.61 31.26 -2.95
N LYS A 704 6.46 31.30 -1.92
CA LYS A 704 7.57 30.37 -1.77
C LYS A 704 7.02 28.95 -1.52
N PHE A 705 7.62 27.96 -2.17
CA PHE A 705 7.18 26.56 -2.10
C PHE A 705 7.39 25.93 -0.71
N ALA A 706 8.42 26.39 0.02
CA ALA A 706 8.65 26.01 1.42
C ALA A 706 7.86 26.92 2.37
N ARG A 707 7.01 26.31 3.21
CA ARG A 707 6.36 26.94 4.36
C ARG A 707 6.99 26.41 5.65
N TYR A 708 7.22 27.29 6.62
CA TYR A 708 7.92 26.98 7.88
C TYR A 708 6.96 27.10 9.07
N ALA A 709 7.36 26.66 10.27
CA ALA A 709 6.48 26.67 11.46
C ALA A 709 6.11 28.09 11.94
N ASP A 710 6.93 29.08 11.56
CA ASP A 710 6.81 30.52 11.80
C ASP A 710 6.22 31.29 10.59
N ASP A 711 5.74 30.60 9.56
CA ASP A 711 5.05 31.21 8.41
C ASP A 711 3.82 31.98 8.91
N ALA A 712 3.95 33.32 8.91
CA ALA A 712 2.93 34.22 9.43
C ALA A 712 1.65 34.20 8.57
N ASP A 713 1.81 34.12 7.25
CA ASP A 713 0.70 34.05 6.30
C ASP A 713 -0.07 32.73 6.47
N LEU A 714 0.63 31.60 6.63
CA LEU A 714 0.00 30.31 6.93
C LEU A 714 -0.64 30.30 8.33
N ASN A 715 -0.02 30.91 9.33
CA ASN A 715 -0.60 31.02 10.66
C ASN A 715 -1.88 31.89 10.66
N GLU A 716 -1.93 32.98 9.90
CA GLU A 716 -3.18 33.73 9.71
C GLU A 716 -4.21 32.93 8.87
N GLU A 717 -3.78 32.26 7.80
CA GLU A 717 -4.64 31.39 6.96
C GLU A 717 -5.27 30.26 7.80
N MET A 718 -4.53 29.68 8.76
CA MET A 718 -5.01 28.62 9.64
C MET A 718 -5.82 29.15 10.83
N LYS A 719 -5.48 30.33 11.40
CA LYS A 719 -6.32 31.01 12.40
C LYS A 719 -7.66 31.49 11.83
N ALA A 720 -7.73 31.76 10.53
CA ALA A 720 -8.95 32.16 9.83
C ALA A 720 -9.86 30.99 9.44
N LYS A 721 -9.41 29.73 9.55
CA LYS A 721 -10.20 28.54 9.23
C LYS A 721 -10.88 27.97 10.48
N GLU A 722 -12.20 28.05 10.54
CA GLU A 722 -12.97 27.30 11.53
C GLU A 722 -12.90 25.80 11.23
N LEU A 723 -12.28 25.03 12.14
CA LEU A 723 -12.21 23.57 12.09
C LEU A 723 -13.32 22.98 12.96
N TRP A 724 -14.16 22.12 12.37
CA TRP A 724 -15.37 21.57 13.01
C TRP A 724 -15.10 20.70 14.25
N ASN A 725 -13.86 20.28 14.46
CA ASN A 725 -13.39 19.39 15.52
C ASN A 725 -12.23 19.97 16.35
N ASP A 726 -11.97 21.28 16.31
CA ASP A 726 -10.90 21.90 17.09
C ASP A 726 -11.16 21.75 18.61
N PRO A 727 -10.28 21.05 19.37
CA PRO A 727 -10.41 20.94 20.82
C PRO A 727 -10.33 22.31 21.53
N ALA A 728 -9.58 23.26 20.98
CA ALA A 728 -9.44 24.60 21.55
C ALA A 728 -10.72 25.43 21.43
N ALA A 729 -11.58 25.16 20.44
CA ALA A 729 -12.86 25.85 20.27
C ALA A 729 -13.82 25.70 21.48
N GLN A 730 -13.67 24.62 22.27
CA GLN A 730 -14.42 24.45 23.52
C GLN A 730 -13.94 25.42 24.62
N PHE A 731 -12.63 25.70 24.67
CA PHE A 731 -11.99 26.55 25.68
C PHE A 731 -11.95 28.04 25.29
N LEU A 732 -11.92 28.37 23.99
CA LEU A 732 -11.91 29.73 23.45
C LEU A 732 -13.30 30.41 23.45
N SER A 733 -14.26 29.86 24.20
CA SER A 733 -15.66 30.31 24.24
C SER A 733 -15.87 31.62 25.01
N LYS A 734 -15.33 32.75 24.51
CA LYS A 734 -15.72 34.10 24.95
C LYS A 734 -16.29 34.96 23.83
N LYS A 735 -17.56 35.33 24.06
CA LYS A 735 -18.48 36.13 23.23
C LYS A 735 -18.82 35.47 21.89
N ARG A 736 -20.01 34.84 21.87
CA ARG A 736 -20.82 34.70 20.65
C ARG A 736 -20.79 36.04 19.90
N ALA A 737 -20.08 36.10 18.78
CA ALA A 737 -20.39 37.09 17.77
C ALA A 737 -21.88 36.92 17.45
N LYS A 738 -22.64 38.02 17.44
CA LYS A 738 -24.02 37.97 16.94
C LYS A 738 -23.91 37.61 15.47
N GLY A 739 -24.17 36.34 15.15
CA GLY A 739 -24.35 35.90 13.76
C GLY A 739 -25.39 36.80 13.08
N PRO A 740 -25.36 36.90 11.74
CA PRO A 740 -26.07 37.92 10.98
C PRO A 740 -27.51 38.05 11.50
N ARG A 741 -27.81 39.22 12.07
CA ARG A 741 -29.14 39.52 12.60
C ARG A 741 -30.12 39.33 11.45
N ARG A 742 -30.95 38.29 11.53
CA ARG A 742 -32.05 38.09 10.59
C ARG A 742 -32.83 39.41 10.54
N PRO A 743 -33.18 39.95 9.36
CA PRO A 743 -33.87 41.22 9.28
C PRO A 743 -35.17 41.13 10.09
N GLU A 744 -35.22 41.87 11.20
CA GLU A 744 -36.42 42.02 12.01
C GLU A 744 -37.31 43.04 11.31
N TYR A 745 -38.54 42.64 11.00
CA TYR A 745 -39.52 43.52 10.38
C TYR A 745 -39.83 44.71 11.31
N THR A 746 -39.54 45.92 10.83
CA THR A 746 -39.73 47.20 11.53
C THR A 746 -41.02 47.94 11.11
N GLY A 747 -41.90 47.29 10.36
CA GLY A 747 -43.18 47.88 9.93
C GLY A 747 -44.24 47.86 11.04
N PRO A 748 -45.44 48.39 10.76
CA PRO A 748 -46.57 48.39 11.71
C PRO A 748 -46.92 46.97 12.16
N PRO A 749 -47.39 46.78 13.42
CA PRO A 749 -47.54 45.47 14.03
C PRO A 749 -48.40 44.54 13.16
N PRO A 750 -47.89 43.34 12.81
CA PRO A 750 -48.58 42.43 11.91
C PRO A 750 -49.87 41.89 12.55
N PRO A 751 -50.84 41.44 11.73
CA PRO A 751 -51.95 40.65 12.26
C PRO A 751 -51.40 39.41 12.99
N PRO A 752 -51.93 39.07 14.18
CA PRO A 752 -51.45 37.91 14.92
C PRO A 752 -51.78 36.63 14.15
N ASN A 753 -50.80 35.73 14.06
CA ASN A 753 -50.98 34.39 13.50
C ASN A 753 -50.79 33.32 14.58
N ARG A 754 -51.36 32.13 14.37
CA ARG A 754 -51.36 31.03 15.36
C ARG A 754 -49.98 30.52 15.79
N PHE A 755 -48.94 30.85 15.03
CA PHE A 755 -47.55 30.43 15.28
C PHE A 755 -46.69 31.51 15.95
N GLY A 756 -47.23 32.72 16.18
CA GLY A 756 -46.49 33.86 16.74
C GLY A 756 -45.34 34.37 15.87
N ILE A 757 -45.35 34.06 14.56
CA ILE A 757 -44.26 34.37 13.63
C ILE A 757 -44.35 35.84 13.21
N LYS A 758 -43.29 36.63 13.43
CA LYS A 758 -43.19 37.98 12.84
C LYS A 758 -42.88 37.90 11.34
N PRO A 759 -43.32 38.86 10.51
CA PRO A 759 -42.93 38.94 9.11
C PRO A 759 -41.41 38.95 8.94
N GLY A 760 -40.92 38.36 7.84
CA GLY A 760 -39.52 38.16 7.54
C GLY A 760 -39.30 36.94 6.66
N TYR A 761 -38.13 36.30 6.76
CA TYR A 761 -37.69 35.23 5.85
C TYR A 761 -38.67 34.03 5.67
N ARG A 762 -39.57 33.77 6.65
CA ARG A 762 -40.50 32.62 6.60
C ARG A 762 -41.96 32.99 6.31
N TRP A 763 -42.32 34.27 6.35
CA TRP A 763 -43.69 34.75 6.14
C TRP A 763 -43.67 36.23 5.79
N ASP A 764 -44.39 36.63 4.75
CA ASP A 764 -44.42 38.00 4.22
C ASP A 764 -45.38 38.94 4.98
N GLY A 765 -46.02 38.47 6.05
CA GLY A 765 -46.96 39.25 6.85
C GLY A 765 -48.38 39.30 6.30
N VAL A 766 -48.65 38.63 5.18
CA VAL A 766 -50.00 38.55 4.59
C VAL A 766 -50.68 37.26 5.04
N ASP A 767 -51.78 37.39 5.79
CA ASP A 767 -52.69 36.27 6.05
C ASP A 767 -53.44 35.93 4.74
N ARG A 768 -53.16 34.76 4.19
CA ARG A 768 -53.86 34.17 3.02
C ARG A 768 -54.82 33.04 3.42
N GLY A 769 -55.07 32.88 4.71
CA GLY A 769 -56.03 31.92 5.23
C GLY A 769 -57.47 32.31 4.91
N ASN A 770 -58.38 31.35 5.08
CA ASN A 770 -59.82 31.51 4.90
C ASN A 770 -60.52 32.34 6.01
N GLY A 771 -59.81 33.27 6.67
CA GLY A 771 -60.29 34.06 7.80
C GLY A 771 -60.43 33.30 9.13
N PHE A 772 -60.01 32.03 9.20
CA PHE A 772 -60.04 31.24 10.43
C PHE A 772 -59.18 31.85 11.54
N GLU A 773 -57.96 32.30 11.25
CA GLU A 773 -57.06 32.85 12.28
C GLU A 773 -57.66 34.11 12.94
N LYS A 774 -58.28 34.99 12.14
CA LYS A 774 -59.02 36.16 12.64
C LYS A 774 -60.15 35.77 13.61
N LYS A 775 -60.96 34.75 13.28
CA LYS A 775 -62.03 34.24 14.17
C LYS A 775 -61.45 33.61 15.45
N TRP A 776 -60.33 32.91 15.36
CA TRP A 776 -59.67 32.27 16.49
C TRP A 776 -59.13 33.31 17.50
N PHE A 777 -58.44 34.35 17.03
CA PHE A 777 -57.97 35.44 17.89
C PHE A 777 -59.10 36.27 18.49
N GLN A 778 -60.21 36.47 17.76
CA GLN A 778 -61.42 37.08 18.32
C GLN A 778 -61.97 36.26 19.51
N SER A 779 -62.05 34.93 19.38
CA SER A 779 -62.51 34.04 20.46
C SER A 779 -61.56 34.04 21.67
N ILE A 780 -60.24 34.05 21.45
CA ILE A 780 -59.24 34.15 22.53
C ILE A 780 -59.36 35.50 23.27
N ASN A 781 -59.48 36.60 22.55
CA ASN A 781 -59.62 37.92 23.15
C ASN A 781 -60.95 38.05 23.91
N GLN A 782 -62.04 37.48 23.39
CA GLN A 782 -63.33 37.42 24.08
C GLN A 782 -63.21 36.64 25.41
N ARG A 783 -62.60 35.45 25.40
CA ARG A 783 -62.34 34.68 26.63
C ARG A 783 -61.47 35.44 27.64
N LYS A 784 -60.41 36.12 27.18
CA LYS A 784 -59.58 36.96 28.05
C LYS A 784 -60.36 38.14 28.63
N ARG A 785 -61.23 38.77 27.84
CA ARG A 785 -62.07 39.88 28.32
C ARG A 785 -63.08 39.41 29.35
N THR A 786 -63.78 38.30 29.10
CA THR A 786 -64.69 37.68 30.08
C THR A 786 -63.97 37.20 31.34
N GLY A 787 -62.73 36.72 31.23
CA GLY A 787 -61.90 36.38 32.39
C GLY A 787 -61.44 37.61 33.19
N LEU A 788 -61.12 38.71 32.52
CA LEU A 788 -60.79 40.00 33.18
C LEU A 788 -62.02 40.65 33.80
N GLU A 789 -63.17 40.63 33.12
CA GLU A 789 -64.46 41.05 33.66
C GLU A 789 -64.79 40.22 34.91
N SER A 790 -64.68 38.89 34.84
CA SER A 790 -64.88 38.00 36.00
C SER A 790 -63.88 38.24 37.14
N TYR A 791 -62.63 38.62 36.84
CA TYR A 791 -61.62 38.93 37.85
C TYR A 791 -61.87 40.30 38.51
N GLN A 792 -62.29 41.30 37.73
CA GLN A 792 -62.68 42.62 38.25
C GLN A 792 -63.91 42.50 39.15
N TRP A 793 -64.96 41.78 38.71
CA TRP A 793 -66.12 41.48 39.55
C TRP A 793 -65.73 40.71 40.83
N SER A 794 -64.78 39.77 40.75
CA SER A 794 -64.27 39.05 41.93
C SER A 794 -63.36 39.89 42.85
N ALA A 795 -62.91 41.06 42.41
CA ALA A 795 -62.02 41.97 43.15
C ALA A 795 -62.73 43.23 43.64
N GLU A 796 -63.96 43.50 43.18
CA GLU A 796 -64.86 44.54 43.71
C GLU A 796 -65.82 44.01 44.80
N ASP A 797 -65.88 42.69 45.01
CA ASP A 797 -66.72 41.98 45.99
C ASP A 797 -65.91 41.43 47.20
N MET A 798 -64.73 42.02 47.45
CA MET A 798 -63.77 41.76 48.55
C MET A 798 -63.24 43.09 49.12
#